data_AF-A0AAW0DZP2-F1
#
_entry.id   AF-A0AAW0DZP2-F1
#
_cell.length_a   1.000
_cell.length_b   1.000
_cell.length_c   1.000
_cell.angle_alpha   90.00
_cell.angle_beta   90.00
_cell.angle_gamma   90.00
#
_symmetry.space_group_name_H-M   'P 1'
#
loop_
_entity.id
_entity.type
_entity.pdbx_description
1 polymer ?
#
loop_
_entity_poly.entity_id
_entity_poly.type
_entity_poly.pdbx_seq_one_letter_code
_entity_poly.pdbx_strand_id
1 'polypeptide(L)'
;MSVALSFDAYSTPSPEERFSAESVGNLTFGEAASMLLQNRLPLILPRDSIISWVFHDRVPTEPEALTLADNEPIPHREDLLAITETWETAYADSARSVYIDLPNLERPMWYHFSKIRLIRNANNHFPHLLAASGIFKRIQASPSPMLPPECIEKLEATRLMEPLAGFHGTHTPLHTLGCLLDEQWASEDVLNAAAEMMYFYRGVMKELCGDPSFLFLPTLFINECRRVWLLDESIRGYSQNMIWVRERIRAGRVHGIGMLVCTSNHYSAIVKIRLDELEHGDSLHLPAQSDLLPILRWVFAGLGAFDPGNSQAHIKPGLIDRQRSLAGEGSCGIAALNFIAFRTGMQTPRWMADESLRFRDELLHALLRYHLIARQKSTTFSDWVVLCALKGEDAEVAFPIEALGVAVGYSDFNLYALAVNMSHPIFDWAIAVQQQHPPHNGDPFAAPTVSSGTNADLQPPIILNSLPQPKKLVPPLHGLTEIVLEAGYDYSSMFPLPEFGPGEAKSTDIVEIPDSPPKTPPRRIKSESELIDLCSPDVIDLCTPPRHIARTPPPRLATQKDIVDLGLSPLRPGVKRSKSASAKIEPIDLSIASPPRHKVKPDPTDPAPSRNPPLPRPPPRDIRASSGPLRLNDIYDSYEEAEQAVFRHHESLGYKYIRSQLRLDENSGQARRRTLRCNRYKDAEETHQIT
;
A
#
# COMPACT_ATOMS: atom_id res chain seq x y z
N MET A 1 43.59 21.76 8.97
CA MET A 1 42.46 22.05 8.06
C MET A 1 41.46 20.93 8.25
N SER A 2 40.27 21.23 8.80
CA SER A 2 39.18 20.25 8.86
C SER A 2 38.72 19.99 7.43
N VAL A 3 38.62 18.72 7.04
CA VAL A 3 38.00 18.34 5.77
C VAL A 3 36.54 18.73 5.85
N ALA A 4 36.07 19.59 4.94
CA ALA A 4 34.66 19.94 4.85
C ALA A 4 33.87 18.68 4.50
N LEU A 5 32.85 18.37 5.29
CA LEU A 5 31.94 17.27 5.00
C LEU A 5 31.12 17.59 3.74
N SER A 6 30.68 16.56 3.01
CA SER A 6 29.63 16.75 2.01
C SER A 6 28.32 17.13 2.70
N PHE A 7 27.40 17.77 1.97
CA PHE A 7 26.08 18.09 2.52
C PHE A 7 25.35 16.85 3.02
N ASP A 8 25.40 15.74 2.29
CA ASP A 8 24.77 14.49 2.72
C ASP A 8 25.39 13.95 4.01
N ALA A 9 26.71 13.91 4.11
CA ALA A 9 27.37 13.46 5.34
C ALA A 9 27.05 14.38 6.52
N TYR A 10 26.93 15.69 6.28
CA TYR A 10 26.58 16.68 7.31
C TYR A 10 25.12 16.59 7.74
N SER A 11 24.20 16.44 6.80
CA SER A 11 22.75 16.50 7.05
C SER A 11 22.13 15.13 7.33
N THR A 12 22.86 14.02 7.19
CA THR A 12 22.33 12.69 7.52
C THR A 12 22.25 12.50 9.04
N PRO A 13 21.06 12.20 9.60
CA PRO A 13 20.94 11.90 11.03
C PRO A 13 21.62 10.56 11.36
N SER A 14 21.92 10.35 12.65
CA SER A 14 22.42 9.04 13.12
C SER A 14 21.42 7.92 12.74
N PRO A 15 21.88 6.75 12.27
CA PRO A 15 21.03 5.58 12.05
C PRO A 15 20.10 5.20 13.21
N GLU A 16 20.59 5.37 14.43
CA GLU A 16 19.85 5.03 15.66
C GLU A 16 18.85 6.12 16.07
N GLU A 17 18.95 7.30 15.48
CA GLU A 17 18.09 8.43 15.81
C GLU A 17 16.65 8.14 15.38
N ARG A 18 15.69 8.45 16.25
CA ARG A 18 14.28 8.17 15.96
C ARG A 18 13.81 8.95 14.74
N PHE A 19 13.10 8.29 13.83
CA PHE A 19 12.69 8.83 12.52
C PHE A 19 13.84 9.00 11.52
N SER A 20 15.05 8.54 11.80
CA SER A 20 16.02 8.26 10.74
C SER A 20 15.45 7.20 9.77
N ALA A 21 15.92 7.17 8.53
CA ALA A 21 15.48 6.15 7.56
C ALA A 21 15.76 4.72 8.05
N GLU A 22 16.91 4.50 8.72
CA GLU A 22 17.29 3.19 9.25
C GLU A 22 16.45 2.79 10.48
N SER A 23 16.17 3.73 11.40
CA SER A 23 15.32 3.45 12.56
C SER A 23 13.90 3.08 12.13
N VAL A 24 13.31 3.81 11.17
CA VAL A 24 11.97 3.51 10.66
C VAL A 24 11.95 2.20 9.88
N GLY A 25 12.97 1.92 9.07
CA GLY A 25 13.11 0.64 8.35
C GLY A 25 13.28 -0.57 9.27
N ASN A 26 13.72 -0.36 10.52
CA ASN A 26 13.84 -1.40 11.53
C ASN A 26 12.66 -1.45 12.50
N LEU A 27 11.77 -0.46 12.49
CA LEU A 27 10.63 -0.39 13.39
C LEU A 27 9.68 -1.56 13.17
N THR A 28 9.27 -2.20 14.25
CA THR A 28 8.31 -3.30 14.23
C THR A 28 6.87 -2.81 14.39
N PHE A 29 5.89 -3.66 14.07
CA PHE A 29 4.47 -3.37 14.27
C PHE A 29 4.14 -3.09 15.74
N GLY A 30 4.70 -3.88 16.67
CA GLY A 30 4.49 -3.70 18.11
C GLY A 30 5.06 -2.37 18.62
N GLU A 31 6.24 -1.99 18.14
CA GLU A 31 6.84 -0.68 18.48
C GLU A 31 6.04 0.47 17.89
N ALA A 32 5.63 0.38 16.62
CA ALA A 32 4.81 1.42 15.97
C ALA A 32 3.47 1.64 16.69
N ALA A 33 2.78 0.55 17.04
CA ALA A 33 1.54 0.62 17.82
C ALA A 33 1.78 1.23 19.21
N SER A 34 2.86 0.83 19.89
CA SER A 34 3.24 1.36 21.20
C SER A 34 3.55 2.85 21.17
N MET A 35 4.22 3.33 20.11
CA MET A 35 4.52 4.76 19.94
C MET A 35 3.25 5.61 19.89
N LEU A 36 2.19 5.16 19.21
CA LEU A 36 0.92 5.89 19.17
C LEU A 36 0.20 5.83 20.53
N LEU A 37 0.13 4.63 21.14
CA LEU A 37 -0.56 4.43 22.43
C LEU A 37 0.08 5.24 23.57
N GLN A 38 1.41 5.39 23.54
CA GLN A 38 2.17 6.14 24.54
C GLN A 38 2.29 7.63 24.21
N ASN A 39 1.63 8.11 23.15
CA ASN A 39 1.75 9.48 22.66
C ASN A 39 3.23 9.88 22.49
N ARG A 40 3.97 9.13 21.67
CA ARG A 40 5.41 9.34 21.40
C ARG A 40 5.71 9.76 19.96
N LEU A 41 4.66 9.93 19.15
CA LEU A 41 4.76 10.50 17.82
C LEU A 41 4.87 12.03 17.91
N PRO A 42 5.58 12.70 17.00
CA PRO A 42 5.58 14.14 16.94
C PRO A 42 4.19 14.66 16.54
N LEU A 43 3.86 15.88 16.98
CA LEU A 43 2.64 16.57 16.62
C LEU A 43 2.87 17.30 15.29
N ILE A 44 2.37 16.75 14.19
CA ILE A 44 2.44 17.43 12.89
C ILE A 44 1.48 18.63 12.91
N LEU A 45 2.04 19.84 12.80
CA LEU A 45 1.27 21.08 12.72
C LEU A 45 0.50 21.15 11.39
N PRO A 46 -0.58 21.95 11.31
CA PRO A 46 -1.29 22.19 10.05
C PRO A 46 -0.38 22.79 8.97
N ARG A 47 -0.86 22.80 7.72
CA ARG A 47 -0.22 23.55 6.62
C ARG A 47 -0.09 25.02 6.97
N ASP A 48 0.90 25.68 6.37
CA ASP A 48 1.23 27.08 6.60
C ASP A 48 1.60 27.38 8.07
N SER A 49 2.18 26.38 8.75
CA SER A 49 2.62 26.50 10.14
C SER A 49 3.96 27.23 10.29
N ILE A 50 4.79 27.29 9.26
CA ILE A 50 6.05 28.05 9.37
C ILE A 50 5.75 29.56 9.21
N ILE A 51 5.91 30.33 10.29
CA ILE A 51 5.69 31.78 10.30
C ILE A 51 6.82 32.48 9.55
N SER A 52 8.05 32.10 9.85
CA SER A 52 9.25 32.59 9.17
C SER A 52 10.40 31.59 9.30
N TRP A 53 11.35 31.64 8.37
CA TRP A 53 12.56 30.84 8.45
C TRP A 53 13.76 31.54 7.77
N VAL A 54 14.97 31.31 8.27
CA VAL A 54 16.22 31.90 7.75
C VAL A 54 17.38 30.92 7.91
N PHE A 55 18.21 30.74 6.86
CA PHE A 55 19.46 29.96 6.96
C PHE A 55 20.55 30.72 7.73
N HIS A 56 21.39 30.00 8.46
CA HIS A 56 22.49 30.61 9.22
C HIS A 56 23.72 29.71 9.29
N ASP A 57 24.89 30.32 9.44
CA ASP A 57 26.20 29.66 9.57
C ASP A 57 26.45 28.98 10.93
N ARG A 58 25.54 29.17 11.91
CA ARG A 58 25.64 28.56 13.23
C ARG A 58 25.48 27.06 13.11
N VAL A 59 26.39 26.30 13.72
CA VAL A 59 26.24 24.85 13.95
C VAL A 59 25.61 24.66 15.32
N PRO A 60 24.30 24.42 15.44
CA PRO A 60 23.70 24.15 16.74
C PRO A 60 24.19 22.80 17.26
N THR A 61 24.48 22.74 18.56
CA THR A 61 24.94 21.53 19.26
C THR A 61 23.95 21.07 20.32
N GLU A 62 22.88 21.82 20.50
CA GLU A 62 21.82 21.54 21.46
C GLU A 62 21.02 20.30 20.99
N PRO A 63 20.64 19.38 21.90
CA PRO A 63 19.83 18.22 21.53
C PRO A 63 18.53 18.61 20.83
N GLU A 64 17.86 19.66 21.30
CA GLU A 64 16.64 20.24 20.70
C GLU A 64 16.81 20.68 19.24
N ALA A 65 18.04 20.88 18.76
CA ALA A 65 18.33 21.25 17.39
C ALA A 65 18.70 20.05 16.49
N LEU A 66 18.99 18.90 17.09
CA LEU A 66 19.58 17.72 16.44
C LEU A 66 18.64 16.52 16.42
N THR A 67 17.81 16.36 17.45
CA THR A 67 16.94 15.20 17.67
C THR A 67 15.46 15.60 17.71
N LEU A 68 14.55 14.62 17.59
CA LEU A 68 13.11 14.83 17.75
C LEU A 68 12.63 14.32 19.11
N ALA A 69 12.02 15.20 19.90
CA ALA A 69 11.42 14.83 21.18
C ALA A 69 10.03 14.19 21.01
N ASP A 70 9.60 13.43 22.02
CA ASP A 70 8.25 12.86 22.09
C ASP A 70 7.21 14.00 22.11
N ASN A 71 6.17 13.92 21.27
CA ASN A 71 5.15 14.97 21.08
C ASN A 71 5.69 16.34 20.65
N GLU A 72 6.91 16.41 20.12
CA GLU A 72 7.42 17.68 19.60
C GLU A 72 6.52 18.20 18.46
N PRO A 73 6.08 19.47 18.50
CA PRO A 73 5.38 20.08 17.37
C PRO A 73 6.35 20.23 16.21
N ILE A 74 6.04 19.61 15.06
CA ILE A 74 6.86 19.67 13.85
C ILE A 74 6.06 20.28 12.69
N PRO A 75 6.70 21.01 11.77
CA PRO A 75 6.03 21.56 10.60
C PRO A 75 5.41 20.48 9.71
N HIS A 76 4.36 20.86 8.99
CA HIS A 76 3.80 20.04 7.91
C HIS A 76 4.81 19.87 6.77
N ARG A 77 4.79 18.71 6.09
CA ARG A 77 5.72 18.41 4.99
C ARG A 77 5.77 19.45 3.87
N GLU A 78 4.63 20.08 3.57
CA GLU A 78 4.53 21.09 2.50
C GLU A 78 5.28 22.38 2.87
N ASP A 79 5.27 22.75 4.14
CA ASP A 79 5.95 23.95 4.62
C ASP A 79 7.48 23.80 4.55
N LEU A 80 7.97 22.55 4.63
CA LEU A 80 9.39 22.23 4.54
C LEU A 80 9.94 22.31 3.11
N LEU A 81 9.09 22.29 2.07
CA LEU A 81 9.53 22.21 0.68
C LEU A 81 10.49 23.35 0.34
N ALA A 82 10.12 24.60 0.63
CA ALA A 82 10.94 25.77 0.34
C ALA A 82 12.33 25.73 1.01
N ILE A 83 12.39 25.17 2.23
CA ILE A 83 13.65 24.97 2.96
C ILE A 83 14.47 23.86 2.27
N THR A 84 13.85 22.70 2.02
CA THR A 84 14.55 21.54 1.45
C THR A 84 14.96 21.70 -0.01
N GLU A 85 14.33 22.60 -0.76
CA GLU A 85 14.71 22.92 -2.15
C GLU A 85 15.99 23.77 -2.23
N THR A 86 16.34 24.50 -1.16
CA THR A 86 17.43 25.49 -1.18
C THR A 86 18.55 25.21 -0.19
N TRP A 87 18.38 24.27 0.74
CA TRP A 87 19.34 23.99 1.82
C TRP A 87 20.74 23.54 1.39
N GLU A 88 20.89 22.89 0.23
CA GLU A 88 22.17 22.45 -0.32
C GLU A 88 22.96 23.64 -0.85
N THR A 89 22.26 24.54 -1.54
CA THR A 89 22.84 25.82 -1.98
C THR A 89 23.21 26.65 -0.75
N ALA A 90 22.33 26.74 0.23
CA ALA A 90 22.62 27.43 1.49
C ALA A 90 23.83 26.81 2.21
N TYR A 91 23.99 25.48 2.21
CA TYR A 91 25.15 24.80 2.79
C TYR A 91 26.45 25.16 2.08
N ALA A 92 26.43 25.24 0.74
CA ALA A 92 27.54 25.72 -0.07
C ALA A 92 27.89 27.17 0.27
N ASP A 93 26.88 27.99 0.59
CA ASP A 93 27.02 29.37 1.09
C ASP A 93 27.33 29.45 2.60
N SER A 94 27.94 28.40 3.15
CA SER A 94 28.36 28.30 4.55
C SER A 94 27.24 28.21 5.59
N ALA A 95 25.96 28.08 5.20
CA ALA A 95 24.91 27.80 6.16
C ALA A 95 25.04 26.39 6.75
N ARG A 96 24.63 26.26 8.01
CA ARG A 96 24.80 25.07 8.85
C ARG A 96 23.51 24.70 9.59
N SER A 97 22.55 25.62 9.65
CA SER A 97 21.25 25.42 10.27
C SER A 97 20.18 26.31 9.65
N VAL A 98 18.94 26.08 10.05
CA VAL A 98 17.77 26.92 9.77
C VAL A 98 17.24 27.44 11.10
N TYR A 99 17.03 28.74 11.20
CA TYR A 99 16.22 29.35 12.26
C TYR A 99 14.76 29.31 11.81
N ILE A 100 13.87 28.66 12.57
CA ILE A 100 12.45 28.48 12.21
C ILE A 100 11.56 29.01 13.34
N ASP A 101 10.56 29.80 12.96
CA ASP A 101 9.49 30.29 13.82
C ASP A 101 8.19 29.52 13.56
N LEU A 102 7.63 28.90 14.61
CA LEU A 102 6.43 28.07 14.55
C LEU A 102 5.37 28.58 15.55
N PRO A 103 4.08 28.43 15.24
CA PRO A 103 3.01 28.75 16.16
C PRO A 103 3.11 27.88 17.40
N ASN A 104 2.78 28.47 18.55
CA ASN A 104 2.76 27.81 19.86
C ASN A 104 4.14 27.41 20.42
N LEU A 105 5.25 27.79 19.77
CA LEU A 105 6.55 27.80 20.42
C LEU A 105 6.78 29.17 21.08
N GLU A 106 7.30 29.17 22.31
CA GLU A 106 7.59 30.42 23.04
C GLU A 106 8.69 31.26 22.37
N ARG A 107 9.53 30.60 21.57
CA ARG A 107 10.63 31.22 20.83
C ARG A 107 10.91 30.46 19.55
N PRO A 108 11.43 31.14 18.50
CA PRO A 108 11.89 30.43 17.33
C PRO A 108 13.15 29.61 17.65
N MET A 109 13.34 28.51 16.91
CA MET A 109 14.31 27.47 17.21
C MET A 109 15.35 27.33 16.10
N TRP A 110 16.57 26.92 16.49
CA TRP A 110 17.63 26.55 15.56
C TRP A 110 17.51 25.06 15.25
N TYR A 111 17.32 24.70 13.98
CA TYR A 111 17.32 23.32 13.53
C TYR A 111 18.55 23.04 12.69
N HIS A 112 19.30 22.01 13.07
CA HIS A 112 20.33 21.45 12.22
C HIS A 112 19.69 20.79 10.98
N PHE A 113 20.41 20.71 9.85
CA PHE A 113 19.88 20.06 8.64
C PHE A 113 19.52 18.58 8.87
N SER A 114 20.21 17.89 9.79
CA SER A 114 19.82 16.54 10.23
C SER A 114 18.45 16.49 10.88
N LYS A 115 18.09 17.47 11.70
CA LYS A 115 16.75 17.56 12.30
C LYS A 115 15.69 17.84 11.24
N ILE A 116 15.98 18.67 10.24
CA ILE A 116 15.07 18.86 9.10
C ILE A 116 14.83 17.53 8.35
N ARG A 117 15.87 16.70 8.15
CA ARG A 117 15.70 15.34 7.59
C ARG A 117 14.83 14.45 8.49
N LEU A 118 15.03 14.47 9.81
CA LEU A 118 14.19 13.72 10.75
C LEU A 118 12.71 14.16 10.68
N ILE A 119 12.45 15.47 10.65
CA ILE A 119 11.09 16.03 10.52
C ILE A 119 10.45 15.56 9.20
N ARG A 120 11.20 15.62 8.10
CA ARG A 120 10.73 15.14 6.78
C ARG A 120 10.39 13.65 6.82
N ASN A 121 11.27 12.82 7.39
CA ASN A 121 11.03 11.39 7.52
C ASN A 121 9.84 11.09 8.44
N ALA A 122 9.71 11.79 9.57
CA ALA A 122 8.57 11.66 10.46
C ALA A 122 7.26 11.96 9.72
N ASN A 123 7.19 13.07 8.96
CA ASN A 123 6.04 13.40 8.12
C ASN A 123 5.74 12.31 7.08
N ASN A 124 6.77 11.78 6.40
CA ASN A 124 6.60 10.77 5.36
C ASN A 124 6.08 9.44 5.90
N HIS A 125 6.53 9.04 7.09
CA HIS A 125 6.19 7.75 7.68
C HIS A 125 5.02 7.81 8.67
N PHE A 126 4.55 9.00 9.04
CA PHE A 126 3.42 9.16 9.95
C PHE A 126 2.16 8.38 9.51
N PRO A 127 1.75 8.41 8.22
CA PRO A 127 0.61 7.59 7.76
C PRO A 127 0.85 6.09 7.94
N HIS A 128 2.10 5.62 7.78
CA HIS A 128 2.45 4.21 7.93
C HIS A 128 2.33 3.76 9.39
N LEU A 129 2.74 4.62 10.33
CA LEU A 129 2.63 4.38 11.77
C LEU A 129 1.17 4.35 12.22
N LEU A 130 0.35 5.28 11.72
CA LEU A 130 -1.09 5.29 11.96
C LEU A 130 -1.76 4.02 11.41
N ALA A 131 -1.42 3.63 10.18
CA ALA A 131 -1.94 2.42 9.56
C ALA A 131 -1.63 1.16 10.38
N ALA A 132 -0.38 0.98 10.82
CA ALA A 132 -0.01 -0.15 11.65
C ALA A 132 -0.70 -0.17 13.02
N SER A 133 -0.80 0.99 13.69
CA SER A 133 -1.54 1.07 14.94
C SER A 133 -3.02 0.78 14.75
N GLY A 134 -3.63 1.26 13.66
CA GLY A 134 -5.01 0.97 13.30
C GLY A 134 -5.26 -0.52 13.05
N ILE A 135 -4.36 -1.19 12.32
CA ILE A 135 -4.41 -2.65 12.11
C ILE A 135 -4.38 -3.37 13.45
N PHE A 136 -3.45 -2.97 14.33
CA PHE A 136 -3.28 -3.60 15.62
C PHE A 136 -4.52 -3.43 16.53
N LYS A 137 -5.04 -2.20 16.61
CA LYS A 137 -6.30 -1.91 17.32
C LYS A 137 -7.46 -2.71 16.74
N ARG A 138 -7.57 -2.85 15.42
CA ARG A 138 -8.65 -3.61 14.77
C ARG A 138 -8.60 -5.09 15.13
N ILE A 139 -7.41 -5.69 15.11
CA ILE A 139 -7.19 -7.09 15.50
C ILE A 139 -7.59 -7.33 16.96
N GLN A 140 -7.27 -6.39 17.85
CA GLN A 140 -7.55 -6.48 19.29
C GLN A 140 -9.00 -6.14 19.68
N ALA A 141 -9.66 -5.26 18.93
CA ALA A 141 -11.01 -4.78 19.27
C ALA A 141 -12.13 -5.79 19.00
N SER A 142 -11.86 -6.82 18.20
CA SER A 142 -12.88 -7.82 17.85
C SER A 142 -13.18 -8.74 19.05
N PRO A 143 -14.47 -8.99 19.40
CA PRO A 143 -14.85 -9.92 20.48
C PRO A 143 -14.31 -11.34 20.29
N SER A 144 -14.11 -11.73 19.03
CA SER A 144 -13.34 -12.92 18.65
C SER A 144 -12.07 -12.42 17.98
N PRO A 145 -10.88 -12.66 18.57
CA PRO A 145 -9.65 -12.10 18.04
C PRO A 145 -9.45 -12.57 16.61
N MET A 146 -9.20 -11.61 15.69
CA MET A 146 -9.03 -11.92 14.27
C MET A 146 -7.87 -12.90 14.05
N LEU A 147 -6.85 -12.84 14.89
CA LEU A 147 -5.68 -13.73 14.86
C LEU A 147 -5.51 -14.45 16.20
N PRO A 148 -5.03 -15.70 16.20
CA PRO A 148 -4.58 -16.36 17.42
C PRO A 148 -3.49 -15.56 18.17
N PRO A 149 -3.39 -15.65 19.50
CA PRO A 149 -2.38 -14.91 20.27
C PRO A 149 -0.95 -15.10 19.77
N GLU A 150 -0.57 -16.32 19.40
CA GLU A 150 0.75 -16.63 18.85
C GLU A 150 1.02 -15.96 17.48
N CYS A 151 -0.05 -15.66 16.73
CA CYS A 151 0.04 -14.91 15.48
C CYS A 151 0.18 -13.41 15.76
N ILE A 152 -0.44 -12.90 16.82
CA ILE A 152 -0.30 -11.50 17.25
C ILE A 152 1.15 -11.23 17.68
N GLU A 153 1.74 -12.08 18.52
CA GLU A 153 3.15 -11.94 18.95
C GLU A 153 4.12 -11.91 17.74
N LYS A 154 3.87 -12.79 16.75
CA LYS A 154 4.67 -12.81 15.50
C LYS A 154 4.47 -11.55 14.66
N LEU A 155 3.23 -11.04 14.60
CA LEU A 155 2.92 -9.79 13.90
C LEU A 155 3.62 -8.62 14.58
N GLU A 156 3.56 -8.53 15.91
CA GLU A 156 4.24 -7.49 16.70
C GLU A 156 5.74 -7.43 16.40
N ALA A 157 6.40 -8.58 16.26
CA ALA A 157 7.82 -8.69 15.92
C ALA A 157 8.15 -8.48 14.43
N THR A 158 7.15 -8.30 13.56
CA THR A 158 7.36 -8.09 12.13
C THR A 158 7.68 -6.63 11.85
N ARG A 159 8.64 -6.38 10.93
CA ARG A 159 9.02 -5.00 10.58
C ARG A 159 7.88 -4.33 9.80
N LEU A 160 7.65 -3.06 10.10
CA LEU A 160 6.59 -2.25 9.51
C LEU A 160 6.67 -2.16 7.98
N MET A 161 7.89 -1.98 7.49
CA MET A 161 8.21 -1.82 6.07
C MET A 161 8.51 -3.15 5.37
N GLU A 162 8.36 -4.29 6.06
CA GLU A 162 8.56 -5.60 5.42
C GLU A 162 7.50 -5.84 4.34
N PRO A 163 7.86 -6.30 3.14
CA PRO A 163 6.90 -6.69 2.13
C PRO A 163 6.00 -7.84 2.60
N LEU A 164 4.78 -7.91 2.07
CA LEU A 164 3.91 -9.07 2.24
C LEU A 164 4.60 -10.32 1.71
N ALA A 165 5.03 -11.20 2.62
CA ALA A 165 5.54 -12.53 2.31
C ALA A 165 4.50 -13.40 1.58
N GLY A 166 5.01 -14.27 0.69
CA GLY A 166 4.21 -15.28 0.01
C GLY A 166 3.80 -14.93 -1.41
N PHE A 167 3.93 -13.67 -1.82
CA PHE A 167 3.44 -13.16 -3.11
C PHE A 167 4.56 -12.99 -4.14
N HIS A 168 4.23 -13.22 -5.40
CA HIS A 168 5.09 -13.03 -6.57
C HIS A 168 4.80 -11.72 -7.30
N GLY A 169 3.51 -11.35 -7.38
CA GLY A 169 3.06 -10.19 -8.14
C GLY A 169 3.35 -8.85 -7.47
N THR A 170 3.51 -8.84 -6.15
CA THR A 170 3.50 -7.61 -5.34
C THR A 170 4.56 -7.62 -4.24
N HIS A 171 5.24 -6.48 -4.04
CA HIS A 171 6.15 -6.24 -2.92
C HIS A 171 5.58 -5.22 -1.92
N THR A 172 4.26 -5.26 -1.74
CA THR A 172 3.51 -4.31 -0.91
C THR A 172 4.02 -4.34 0.53
N PRO A 173 4.47 -3.21 1.11
CA PRO A 173 4.80 -3.15 2.52
C PRO A 173 3.60 -3.51 3.40
N LEU A 174 3.83 -4.23 4.49
CA LEU A 174 2.79 -4.75 5.38
C LEU A 174 1.87 -3.64 5.95
N HIS A 175 2.40 -2.45 6.25
CA HIS A 175 1.58 -1.32 6.72
C HIS A 175 0.51 -0.85 5.71
N THR A 176 0.70 -1.13 4.41
CA THR A 176 -0.26 -0.76 3.36
C THR A 176 -1.61 -1.48 3.54
N LEU A 177 -1.64 -2.59 4.28
CA LEU A 177 -2.89 -3.24 4.68
C LEU A 177 -3.81 -2.31 5.49
N GLY A 178 -3.30 -1.18 6.00
CA GLY A 178 -4.11 -0.15 6.65
C GLY A 178 -5.19 0.44 5.73
N CYS A 179 -5.03 0.34 4.40
CA CYS A 179 -6.09 0.72 3.46
C CYS A 179 -7.36 -0.14 3.57
N LEU A 180 -7.29 -1.28 4.27
CA LEU A 180 -8.44 -2.14 4.59
C LEU A 180 -9.12 -1.76 5.90
N LEU A 181 -8.64 -0.72 6.61
CA LEU A 181 -9.32 -0.17 7.77
C LEU A 181 -10.43 0.78 7.35
N ASP A 182 -11.54 0.75 8.08
CA ASP A 182 -12.72 1.59 7.86
C ASP A 182 -13.19 1.54 6.40
N GLU A 183 -13.43 2.67 5.75
CA GLU A 183 -13.88 2.79 4.36
C GLU A 183 -12.85 3.56 3.50
N GLN A 184 -11.55 3.31 3.74
CA GLN A 184 -10.47 3.91 2.94
C GLN A 184 -10.45 3.38 1.50
N TRP A 185 -9.73 4.02 0.59
CA TRP A 185 -9.53 3.47 -0.75
C TRP A 185 -8.49 2.34 -0.71
N ALA A 186 -8.87 1.15 -1.19
CA ALA A 186 -7.97 0.01 -1.23
C ALA A 186 -6.80 0.27 -2.21
N SER A 187 -5.57 -0.02 -1.77
CA SER A 187 -4.38 0.07 -2.61
C SER A 187 -4.40 -1.00 -3.71
N GLU A 188 -3.96 -0.63 -4.91
CA GLU A 188 -3.84 -1.53 -6.06
C GLU A 188 -2.99 -2.77 -5.73
N ASP A 189 -1.86 -2.57 -5.05
CA ASP A 189 -0.97 -3.68 -4.72
C ASP A 189 -1.56 -4.61 -3.65
N VAL A 190 -2.44 -4.11 -2.78
CA VAL A 190 -3.18 -4.96 -1.83
C VAL A 190 -4.24 -5.80 -2.56
N LEU A 191 -4.93 -5.21 -3.55
CA LEU A 191 -5.89 -5.94 -4.38
C LEU A 191 -5.22 -6.99 -5.27
N ASN A 192 -4.03 -6.70 -5.80
CA ASN A 192 -3.26 -7.66 -6.59
C ASN A 192 -2.73 -8.81 -5.72
N ALA A 193 -2.27 -8.53 -4.50
CA ALA A 193 -1.93 -9.59 -3.54
C ALA A 193 -3.15 -10.46 -3.21
N ALA A 194 -4.32 -9.85 -3.01
CA ALA A 194 -5.56 -10.57 -2.76
C ALA A 194 -5.99 -11.44 -3.96
N ALA A 195 -5.86 -10.92 -5.18
CA ALA A 195 -6.11 -11.65 -6.42
C ALA A 195 -5.20 -12.87 -6.55
N GLU A 196 -3.90 -12.72 -6.27
CA GLU A 196 -2.93 -13.81 -6.27
C GLU A 196 -3.28 -14.89 -5.24
N MET A 197 -3.61 -14.49 -4.01
CA MET A 197 -4.06 -15.41 -2.96
C MET A 197 -5.32 -16.19 -3.40
N MET A 198 -6.30 -15.50 -3.99
CA MET A 198 -7.54 -16.13 -4.48
C MET A 198 -7.29 -17.09 -5.66
N TYR A 199 -6.38 -16.74 -6.57
CA TYR A 199 -5.95 -17.59 -7.67
C TYR A 199 -5.40 -18.94 -7.15
N PHE A 200 -4.42 -18.89 -6.26
CA PHE A 200 -3.84 -20.11 -5.69
C PHE A 200 -4.81 -20.87 -4.79
N TYR A 201 -5.61 -20.16 -3.98
CA TYR A 201 -6.60 -20.80 -3.12
C TYR A 201 -7.63 -21.58 -3.94
N ARG A 202 -8.09 -21.01 -5.05
CA ARG A 202 -8.98 -21.72 -5.98
C ARG A 202 -8.32 -22.99 -6.53
N GLY A 203 -7.04 -22.93 -6.89
CA GLY A 203 -6.27 -24.09 -7.32
C GLY A 203 -6.28 -25.22 -6.29
N VAL A 204 -6.09 -24.89 -5.01
CA VAL A 204 -6.21 -25.87 -3.91
C VAL A 204 -7.62 -26.47 -3.84
N MET A 205 -8.65 -25.62 -3.86
CA MET A 205 -10.03 -26.06 -3.60
C MET A 205 -10.64 -26.88 -4.73
N LYS A 206 -10.27 -26.64 -5.99
CA LYS A 206 -10.91 -27.28 -7.15
C LYS A 206 -10.05 -28.32 -7.84
N GLU A 207 -8.73 -28.16 -7.81
CA GLU A 207 -7.84 -28.91 -8.71
C GLU A 207 -6.82 -29.74 -7.94
N LEU A 208 -6.63 -29.47 -6.64
CA LEU A 208 -5.73 -30.12 -5.66
C LEU A 208 -4.23 -30.09 -6.05
N CYS A 209 -3.89 -30.33 -7.31
CA CYS A 209 -2.59 -30.20 -7.97
C CYS A 209 -2.82 -30.12 -9.48
N GLY A 210 -2.42 -29.04 -10.15
CA GLY A 210 -2.61 -28.89 -11.59
C GLY A 210 -2.60 -27.45 -12.05
N ASP A 211 -2.66 -27.30 -13.36
CA ASP A 211 -2.74 -26.04 -14.08
C ASP A 211 -4.08 -25.35 -13.82
N PRO A 212 -4.12 -24.18 -13.14
CA PRO A 212 -5.35 -23.47 -12.80
C PRO A 212 -6.26 -23.24 -14.01
N SER A 213 -7.49 -23.72 -13.92
CA SER A 213 -8.51 -23.58 -14.97
C SER A 213 -9.15 -22.20 -15.02
N PHE A 214 -8.84 -21.33 -14.07
CA PHE A 214 -9.34 -19.96 -14.03
C PHE A 214 -8.19 -19.00 -13.83
N LEU A 215 -8.08 -18.00 -14.68
CA LEU A 215 -7.10 -16.93 -14.54
C LEU A 215 -7.71 -15.75 -13.79
N PHE A 216 -6.97 -15.19 -12.85
CA PHE A 216 -7.32 -13.97 -12.12
C PHE A 216 -6.32 -12.89 -12.52
N LEU A 217 -6.61 -12.14 -13.57
CA LEU A 217 -5.68 -11.17 -14.13
C LEU A 217 -5.58 -9.91 -13.25
N PRO A 218 -4.36 -9.44 -12.94
CA PRO A 218 -4.16 -8.26 -12.10
C PRO A 218 -4.63 -6.99 -12.80
N THR A 219 -4.81 -5.92 -12.02
CA THR A 219 -5.25 -4.60 -12.49
C THR A 219 -4.40 -4.06 -13.64
N LEU A 220 -3.09 -4.34 -13.61
CA LEU A 220 -2.13 -3.89 -14.60
C LEU A 220 -2.34 -4.52 -15.98
N PHE A 221 -2.95 -5.71 -16.09
CA PHE A 221 -3.13 -6.38 -17.38
C PHE A 221 -3.98 -5.53 -18.35
N ILE A 222 -5.15 -5.04 -17.89
CA ILE A 222 -6.03 -4.23 -18.75
C ILE A 222 -5.43 -2.85 -19.02
N ASN A 223 -4.73 -2.26 -18.05
CA ASN A 223 -4.02 -1.00 -18.25
C ASN A 223 -2.91 -1.14 -19.29
N GLU A 224 -2.18 -2.26 -19.29
CA GLU A 224 -1.20 -2.57 -20.32
C GLU A 224 -1.88 -2.76 -21.69
N CYS A 225 -2.97 -3.52 -21.74
CA CYS A 225 -3.74 -3.74 -22.97
C CYS A 225 -4.21 -2.43 -23.58
N ARG A 226 -4.77 -1.52 -22.77
CA ARG A 226 -5.20 -0.18 -23.21
C ARG A 226 -4.06 0.63 -23.80
N ARG A 227 -2.95 0.70 -23.08
CA ARG A 227 -1.81 1.51 -23.49
C ARG A 227 -1.23 1.04 -24.82
N VAL A 228 -1.18 -0.27 -25.03
CA VAL A 228 -0.72 -0.86 -26.30
C VAL A 228 -1.77 -0.72 -27.40
N TRP A 229 -3.06 -0.87 -27.08
CA TRP A 229 -4.17 -0.67 -28.01
C TRP A 229 -4.22 0.75 -28.58
N LEU A 230 -3.89 1.75 -27.77
CA LEU A 230 -3.82 3.15 -28.18
C LEU A 230 -2.63 3.48 -29.10
N LEU A 231 -1.71 2.55 -29.32
CA LEU A 231 -0.66 2.71 -30.34
C LEU A 231 -1.25 2.59 -31.75
N ASP A 232 -0.50 3.13 -32.72
CA ASP A 232 -0.83 2.97 -34.14
C ASP A 232 -0.95 1.49 -34.49
N GLU A 233 -1.98 1.15 -35.28
CA GLU A 233 -2.27 -0.22 -35.68
C GLU A 233 -1.08 -0.88 -36.41
N SER A 234 -0.24 -0.11 -37.10
CA SER A 234 0.95 -0.63 -37.79
C SER A 234 2.05 -1.13 -36.85
N ILE A 235 2.05 -0.69 -35.59
CA ILE A 235 3.05 -1.06 -34.56
C ILE A 235 2.43 -1.76 -33.36
N ARG A 236 1.11 -1.99 -33.38
CA ARG A 236 0.37 -2.63 -32.29
C ARG A 236 0.73 -4.13 -32.22
N GLY A 237 1.68 -4.46 -31.34
CA GLY A 237 2.02 -5.84 -30.96
C GLY A 237 1.42 -6.24 -29.60
N TYR A 238 1.55 -7.51 -29.20
CA TYR A 238 1.22 -7.94 -27.83
C TYR A 238 2.44 -7.74 -26.92
N SER A 239 2.24 -7.35 -25.65
CA SER A 239 3.35 -7.42 -24.68
C SER A 239 3.74 -8.88 -24.39
N GLN A 240 4.91 -9.10 -23.78
CA GLN A 240 5.33 -10.45 -23.40
C GLN A 240 4.33 -11.12 -22.44
N ASN A 241 3.79 -10.35 -21.48
CA ASN A 241 2.76 -10.83 -20.56
C ASN A 241 1.48 -11.21 -21.31
N MET A 242 1.04 -10.41 -22.28
CA MET A 242 -0.11 -10.76 -23.13
C MET A 242 0.16 -12.04 -23.92
N ILE A 243 1.36 -12.20 -24.50
CA ILE A 243 1.73 -13.43 -25.22
C ILE A 243 1.65 -14.64 -24.27
N TRP A 244 2.23 -14.56 -23.08
CA TRP A 244 2.21 -15.66 -22.12
C TRP A 244 0.80 -16.01 -21.65
N VAL A 245 -0.06 -15.02 -21.37
CA VAL A 245 -1.47 -15.26 -21.04
C VAL A 245 -2.20 -15.91 -22.22
N ARG A 246 -1.95 -15.46 -23.47
CA ARG A 246 -2.53 -16.06 -24.67
C ARG A 246 -2.10 -17.52 -24.82
N GLU A 247 -0.81 -17.84 -24.67
CA GLU A 247 -0.33 -19.22 -24.72
C GLU A 247 -0.90 -20.08 -23.58
N ARG A 248 -1.01 -19.51 -22.38
CA ARG A 248 -1.66 -20.16 -21.24
C ARG A 248 -3.10 -20.56 -21.55
N ILE A 249 -3.85 -19.70 -22.23
CA ILE A 249 -5.21 -19.98 -22.69
C ILE A 249 -5.20 -21.04 -23.80
N ARG A 250 -4.30 -20.93 -24.80
CA ARG A 250 -4.20 -21.90 -25.92
C ARG A 250 -3.85 -23.31 -25.47
N ALA A 251 -3.11 -23.46 -24.38
CA ALA A 251 -2.83 -24.77 -23.78
C ALA A 251 -4.10 -25.54 -23.36
N GLY A 252 -5.28 -24.91 -23.38
CA GLY A 252 -6.59 -25.57 -23.41
C GLY A 252 -7.12 -25.97 -22.03
N ARG A 253 -6.45 -25.55 -20.95
CA ARG A 253 -6.87 -25.85 -19.57
C ARG A 253 -7.65 -24.71 -18.92
N VAL A 254 -7.61 -23.52 -19.51
CA VAL A 254 -8.32 -22.35 -19.00
C VAL A 254 -9.78 -22.40 -19.45
N HIS A 255 -10.70 -22.33 -18.50
CA HIS A 255 -12.16 -22.32 -18.69
C HIS A 255 -12.79 -20.99 -18.30
N GLY A 256 -12.08 -20.14 -17.57
CA GLY A 256 -12.55 -18.79 -17.29
C GLY A 256 -11.45 -17.80 -16.95
N ILE A 257 -11.80 -16.52 -17.03
CA ILE A 257 -10.91 -15.40 -16.74
C ILE A 257 -11.70 -14.36 -15.95
N GLY A 258 -11.10 -13.88 -14.86
CA GLY A 258 -11.53 -12.70 -14.11
C GLY A 258 -10.48 -11.61 -14.27
N MET A 259 -10.90 -10.37 -14.41
CA MET A 259 -10.02 -9.21 -14.60
C MET A 259 -10.46 -8.11 -13.63
N LEU A 260 -9.52 -7.62 -12.82
CA LEU A 260 -9.71 -6.35 -12.13
C LEU A 260 -9.42 -5.22 -13.12
N VAL A 261 -10.29 -4.22 -13.14
CA VAL A 261 -10.16 -3.04 -14.00
C VAL A 261 -10.12 -1.80 -13.12
N CYS A 262 -8.98 -1.12 -13.07
CA CYS A 262 -8.82 0.15 -12.39
C CYS A 262 -8.82 1.29 -13.41
N THR A 263 -9.83 2.17 -13.35
CA THR A 263 -9.84 3.36 -14.21
C THR A 263 -10.35 4.57 -13.45
N SER A 264 -9.67 5.71 -13.58
CA SER A 264 -10.04 6.95 -12.91
C SER A 264 -10.23 6.78 -11.39
N ASN A 265 -9.30 6.06 -10.74
CA ASN A 265 -9.34 5.73 -9.30
C ASN A 265 -10.57 4.91 -8.87
N HIS A 266 -11.23 4.22 -9.80
CA HIS A 266 -12.36 3.34 -9.51
C HIS A 266 -12.06 1.92 -9.98
N TYR A 267 -12.39 0.95 -9.15
CA TYR A 267 -12.24 -0.47 -9.46
C TYR A 267 -13.58 -1.07 -9.90
N SER A 268 -13.51 -1.85 -10.97
CA SER A 268 -14.58 -2.72 -11.46
C SER A 268 -14.00 -4.08 -11.82
N ALA A 269 -14.85 -5.03 -12.17
CA ALA A 269 -14.44 -6.38 -12.54
C ALA A 269 -15.09 -6.83 -13.85
N ILE A 270 -14.35 -7.61 -14.62
CA ILE A 270 -14.87 -8.35 -15.78
C ILE A 270 -14.67 -9.84 -15.54
N VAL A 271 -15.71 -10.63 -15.77
CA VAL A 271 -15.66 -12.08 -15.60
C VAL A 271 -16.18 -12.79 -16.85
N LYS A 272 -15.45 -13.80 -17.29
CA LYS A 272 -15.83 -14.77 -18.32
C LYS A 272 -15.68 -16.18 -17.76
N ILE A 273 -16.79 -16.88 -17.52
CA ILE A 273 -16.79 -18.28 -17.00
C ILE A 273 -17.34 -19.26 -18.04
N ARG A 274 -18.03 -18.77 -19.07
CA ARG A 274 -18.60 -19.57 -20.16
C ARG A 274 -18.21 -18.98 -21.52
N LEU A 275 -18.38 -19.78 -22.56
CA LEU A 275 -18.00 -19.47 -23.94
C LEU A 275 -18.65 -18.17 -24.46
N ASP A 276 -19.80 -17.76 -23.92
CA ASP A 276 -20.68 -16.84 -24.67
C ASP A 276 -20.80 -15.44 -24.06
N GLU A 277 -20.49 -15.25 -22.77
CA GLU A 277 -20.85 -14.00 -22.07
C GLU A 277 -19.70 -13.43 -21.22
N LEU A 278 -19.53 -12.11 -21.32
CA LEU A 278 -18.69 -11.29 -20.47
C LEU A 278 -19.62 -10.55 -19.50
N GLU A 279 -19.35 -10.64 -18.20
CA GLU A 279 -20.09 -9.89 -17.18
C GLU A 279 -19.22 -8.78 -16.57
N HIS A 280 -19.81 -7.61 -16.33
CA HIS A 280 -19.19 -6.46 -15.69
C HIS A 280 -19.80 -6.18 -14.32
N GLY A 281 -19.00 -6.36 -13.27
CA GLY A 281 -19.36 -6.00 -11.90
C GLY A 281 -18.78 -4.64 -11.55
N ASP A 282 -19.64 -3.66 -11.33
CA ASP A 282 -19.26 -2.32 -10.89
C ASP A 282 -20.18 -1.88 -9.73
N SER A 283 -19.60 -1.63 -8.55
CA SER A 283 -20.34 -1.23 -7.35
C SER A 283 -20.95 0.17 -7.44
N LEU A 284 -20.57 1.00 -8.41
CA LEU A 284 -21.25 2.28 -8.73
C LEU A 284 -22.37 2.11 -9.76
N HIS A 285 -22.57 0.90 -10.28
CA HIS A 285 -23.49 0.59 -11.38
C HIS A 285 -23.21 1.39 -12.65
N LEU A 286 -21.95 1.77 -12.87
CA LEU A 286 -21.53 2.39 -14.12
C LEU A 286 -21.48 1.34 -15.24
N PRO A 287 -21.73 1.75 -16.50
CA PRO A 287 -21.54 0.85 -17.63
C PRO A 287 -20.06 0.50 -17.79
N ALA A 288 -19.79 -0.68 -18.36
CA ALA A 288 -18.44 -1.03 -18.77
C ALA A 288 -17.89 0.01 -19.76
N GLN A 289 -16.60 0.31 -19.65
CA GLN A 289 -15.99 1.31 -20.53
C GLN A 289 -16.06 0.86 -21.99
N SER A 290 -16.38 1.81 -22.89
CA SER A 290 -16.69 1.50 -24.30
C SER A 290 -15.50 0.95 -25.08
N ASP A 291 -14.27 1.23 -24.63
CA ASP A 291 -13.01 0.75 -25.21
C ASP A 291 -12.71 -0.71 -24.85
N LEU A 292 -13.27 -1.20 -23.75
CA LEU A 292 -12.90 -2.47 -23.14
C LEU A 292 -13.23 -3.66 -24.04
N LEU A 293 -14.44 -3.72 -24.62
CA LEU A 293 -14.82 -4.82 -25.52
C LEU A 293 -13.92 -4.89 -26.78
N PRO A 294 -13.65 -3.79 -27.51
CA PRO A 294 -12.65 -3.77 -28.58
C PRO A 294 -11.27 -4.29 -28.15
N ILE A 295 -10.79 -3.86 -26.98
CA ILE A 295 -9.49 -4.29 -26.45
C ILE A 295 -9.49 -5.79 -26.14
N LEU A 296 -10.54 -6.29 -25.50
CA LEU A 296 -10.69 -7.72 -25.20
C LEU A 296 -10.78 -8.56 -26.47
N ARG A 297 -11.45 -8.04 -27.52
CA ARG A 297 -11.49 -8.67 -28.85
C ARG A 297 -10.12 -8.81 -29.46
N TRP A 298 -9.31 -7.76 -29.38
CA TRP A 298 -7.95 -7.79 -29.87
C TRP A 298 -7.05 -8.72 -29.07
N VAL A 299 -6.97 -8.56 -27.74
CA VAL A 299 -6.04 -9.32 -26.90
C VAL A 299 -6.35 -10.82 -26.88
N PHE A 300 -7.61 -11.22 -27.07
CA PHE A 300 -8.03 -12.62 -27.09
C PHE A 300 -8.39 -13.13 -28.50
N ALA A 301 -8.07 -12.39 -29.56
CA ALA A 301 -8.28 -12.82 -30.94
C ALA A 301 -7.61 -14.18 -31.22
N GLY A 302 -8.36 -15.11 -31.81
CA GLY A 302 -7.89 -16.45 -32.17
C GLY A 302 -7.76 -17.43 -31.01
N LEU A 303 -8.29 -17.12 -29.82
CA LEU A 303 -8.25 -18.02 -28.65
C LEU A 303 -9.53 -18.83 -28.46
N GLY A 304 -10.20 -19.18 -29.58
CA GLY A 304 -11.41 -20.00 -29.60
C GLY A 304 -12.52 -19.44 -28.70
N ALA A 305 -12.84 -20.18 -27.64
CA ALA A 305 -13.77 -19.83 -26.56
C ALA A 305 -13.63 -18.41 -25.98
N PHE A 306 -12.41 -17.91 -25.94
CA PHE A 306 -12.08 -16.62 -25.33
C PHE A 306 -12.15 -15.46 -26.32
N ASP A 307 -12.21 -15.76 -27.62
CA ASP A 307 -12.30 -14.76 -28.68
C ASP A 307 -13.72 -14.15 -28.74
N PRO A 308 -13.92 -12.91 -28.27
CA PRO A 308 -15.20 -12.22 -28.33
C PRO A 308 -15.58 -11.77 -29.75
N GLY A 309 -14.71 -11.96 -30.76
CA GLY A 309 -14.99 -11.71 -32.17
C GLY A 309 -15.83 -12.80 -32.83
N ASN A 310 -15.79 -14.03 -32.30
CA ASN A 310 -16.57 -15.17 -32.81
C ASN A 310 -18.00 -15.22 -32.25
N SER A 311 -18.35 -14.33 -31.33
CA SER A 311 -19.67 -14.25 -30.70
C SER A 311 -20.24 -12.84 -30.85
N GLN A 312 -21.57 -12.69 -30.78
CA GLN A 312 -22.23 -11.39 -30.53
C GLN A 312 -21.98 -10.93 -29.08
N ALA A 313 -20.73 -11.06 -28.61
CA ALA A 313 -20.31 -10.75 -27.27
C ALA A 313 -20.63 -9.29 -26.99
N HIS A 314 -21.40 -9.10 -25.95
CA HIS A 314 -21.64 -7.83 -25.28
C HIS A 314 -21.25 -8.02 -23.82
N ILE A 315 -20.82 -6.93 -23.19
CA ILE A 315 -20.52 -6.95 -21.76
C ILE A 315 -21.84 -6.71 -21.03
N LYS A 316 -22.38 -7.73 -20.39
CA LYS A 316 -23.60 -7.64 -19.59
C LYS A 316 -23.29 -7.06 -18.21
N PRO A 317 -24.17 -6.23 -17.63
CA PRO A 317 -24.04 -5.87 -16.23
C PRO A 317 -24.21 -7.11 -15.34
N GLY A 318 -23.25 -7.33 -14.45
CA GLY A 318 -23.29 -8.35 -13.42
C GLY A 318 -24.10 -7.91 -12.22
N LEU A 319 -24.58 -8.87 -11.43
CA LEU A 319 -25.33 -8.59 -10.22
C LEU A 319 -24.37 -8.30 -9.05
N ILE A 320 -24.26 -7.03 -8.67
CA ILE A 320 -23.48 -6.53 -7.54
C ILE A 320 -24.25 -5.40 -6.84
N ASP A 321 -24.16 -5.32 -5.51
CA ASP A 321 -24.83 -4.23 -4.78
C ASP A 321 -24.16 -2.87 -5.06
N ARG A 322 -24.91 -1.78 -4.84
CA ARG A 322 -24.44 -0.43 -5.09
C ARG A 322 -23.79 0.16 -3.84
N GLN A 323 -22.53 0.58 -3.94
CA GLN A 323 -21.86 1.34 -2.88
C GLN A 323 -22.54 2.71 -2.68
N ARG A 324 -22.58 3.18 -1.44
CA ARG A 324 -23.23 4.44 -1.02
C ARG A 324 -22.28 5.23 -0.12
N SER A 325 -22.49 6.53 0.02
CA SER A 325 -21.65 7.40 0.86
C SER A 325 -21.64 7.04 2.36
N LEU A 326 -22.55 6.17 2.81
CA LEU A 326 -22.62 5.71 4.21
C LEU A 326 -22.35 4.20 4.33
N ALA A 327 -22.08 3.51 3.21
CA ALA A 327 -21.98 2.06 3.15
C ALA A 327 -21.10 1.65 1.95
N GLY A 328 -19.88 1.22 2.22
CA GLY A 328 -18.93 0.80 1.19
C GLY A 328 -18.26 1.93 0.41
N GLU A 329 -18.18 3.14 0.96
CA GLU A 329 -17.34 4.20 0.36
C GLU A 329 -15.88 3.73 0.27
N GLY A 330 -15.17 3.95 -0.84
CA GLY A 330 -13.81 3.42 -1.01
C GLY A 330 -13.69 1.88 -1.16
N SER A 331 -14.78 1.11 -1.06
CA SER A 331 -14.80 -0.36 -1.14
C SER A 331 -14.96 -0.93 -2.56
N CYS A 332 -14.92 -0.10 -3.61
CA CYS A 332 -15.07 -0.56 -5.01
C CYS A 332 -14.08 -1.68 -5.39
N GLY A 333 -12.84 -1.64 -4.91
CA GLY A 333 -11.84 -2.68 -5.15
C GLY A 333 -12.20 -4.01 -4.50
N ILE A 334 -12.72 -3.96 -3.27
CA ILE A 334 -13.17 -5.14 -2.52
C ILE A 334 -14.43 -5.74 -3.15
N ALA A 335 -15.36 -4.89 -3.58
CA ALA A 335 -16.57 -5.29 -4.28
C ALA A 335 -16.24 -5.97 -5.62
N ALA A 336 -15.32 -5.40 -6.41
CA ALA A 336 -14.85 -5.98 -7.67
C ALA A 336 -14.15 -7.33 -7.45
N LEU A 337 -13.27 -7.43 -6.45
CA LEU A 337 -12.60 -8.68 -6.08
C LEU A 337 -13.60 -9.77 -5.66
N ASN A 338 -14.56 -9.43 -4.79
CA ASN A 338 -15.62 -10.33 -4.36
C ASN A 338 -16.50 -10.77 -5.54
N PHE A 339 -16.85 -9.85 -6.46
CA PHE A 339 -17.64 -10.18 -7.64
C PHE A 339 -16.98 -11.31 -8.45
N ILE A 340 -15.67 -11.24 -8.68
CA ILE A 340 -14.92 -12.32 -9.33
C ILE A 340 -14.98 -13.61 -8.49
N ALA A 341 -14.65 -13.54 -7.21
CA ALA A 341 -14.66 -14.71 -6.32
C ALA A 341 -16.03 -15.41 -6.29
N PHE A 342 -17.10 -14.64 -6.09
CA PHE A 342 -18.48 -15.11 -6.07
C PHE A 342 -18.88 -15.77 -7.39
N ARG A 343 -18.65 -15.10 -8.53
CA ARG A 343 -19.01 -15.63 -9.85
C ARG A 343 -18.31 -16.94 -10.14
N THR A 344 -17.10 -17.09 -9.66
CA THR A 344 -16.29 -18.27 -9.96
C THR A 344 -16.61 -19.46 -9.05
N GLY A 345 -17.61 -19.34 -8.17
CA GLY A 345 -18.06 -20.39 -7.27
C GLY A 345 -17.12 -20.62 -6.10
N MET A 346 -16.36 -19.60 -5.70
CA MET A 346 -15.77 -19.60 -4.37
C MET A 346 -16.92 -19.46 -3.37
N GLN A 347 -16.87 -20.16 -2.25
CA GLN A 347 -17.90 -20.12 -1.20
C GLN A 347 -17.84 -18.81 -0.41
N THR A 348 -17.83 -17.67 -1.10
CA THR A 348 -17.88 -16.34 -0.51
C THR A 348 -19.30 -15.79 -0.64
N PRO A 349 -19.84 -15.14 0.39
CA PRO A 349 -21.09 -14.41 0.26
C PRO A 349 -20.95 -13.31 -0.80
N ARG A 350 -22.05 -12.99 -1.48
CA ARG A 350 -22.07 -11.86 -2.41
C ARG A 350 -21.84 -10.57 -1.63
N TRP A 351 -20.99 -9.69 -2.15
CA TRP A 351 -20.75 -8.38 -1.56
C TRP A 351 -22.04 -7.57 -1.48
N MET A 352 -22.25 -6.95 -0.31
CA MET A 352 -23.34 -6.05 0.00
C MET A 352 -22.74 -4.79 0.63
N ALA A 353 -23.30 -3.62 0.30
CA ALA A 353 -22.72 -2.35 0.71
C ALA A 353 -22.76 -2.12 2.23
N ASP A 354 -23.79 -2.63 2.90
CA ASP A 354 -23.96 -2.59 4.36
C ASP A 354 -23.01 -3.54 5.12
N GLU A 355 -22.43 -4.52 4.42
CA GLU A 355 -21.46 -5.47 4.97
C GLU A 355 -20.01 -5.15 4.53
N SER A 356 -19.76 -4.00 3.91
CA SER A 356 -18.44 -3.62 3.37
C SER A 356 -17.31 -3.78 4.39
N LEU A 357 -17.53 -3.32 5.63
CA LEU A 357 -16.57 -3.46 6.73
C LEU A 357 -16.25 -4.93 7.04
N ARG A 358 -17.25 -5.82 7.01
CA ARG A 358 -17.04 -7.27 7.21
C ARG A 358 -16.13 -7.85 6.13
N PHE A 359 -16.39 -7.54 4.85
CA PHE A 359 -15.56 -8.00 3.75
C PHE A 359 -14.11 -7.46 3.83
N ARG A 360 -13.95 -6.23 4.31
CA ARG A 360 -12.64 -5.61 4.54
C ARG A 360 -11.87 -6.29 5.66
N ASP A 361 -12.52 -6.55 6.79
CA ASP A 361 -11.92 -7.30 7.90
C ASP A 361 -11.55 -8.72 7.51
N GLU A 362 -12.41 -9.41 6.76
CA GLU A 362 -12.14 -10.75 6.26
C GLU A 362 -10.91 -10.76 5.34
N LEU A 363 -10.79 -9.76 4.46
CA LEU A 363 -9.62 -9.65 3.60
C LEU A 363 -8.35 -9.30 4.39
N LEU A 364 -8.43 -8.38 5.35
CA LEU A 364 -7.33 -8.01 6.23
C LEU A 364 -6.83 -9.22 7.02
N HIS A 365 -7.74 -9.97 7.64
CA HIS A 365 -7.45 -11.21 8.35
C HIS A 365 -6.81 -12.24 7.41
N ALA A 366 -7.38 -12.47 6.24
CA ALA A 366 -6.87 -13.42 5.27
C ALA A 366 -5.43 -13.12 4.86
N LEU A 367 -5.12 -11.87 4.50
CA LEU A 367 -3.79 -11.45 4.08
C LEU A 367 -2.76 -11.49 5.22
N LEU A 368 -3.12 -11.03 6.43
CA LEU A 368 -2.24 -11.11 7.60
C LEU A 368 -1.91 -12.56 7.95
N ARG A 369 -2.91 -13.43 7.95
CA ARG A 369 -2.71 -14.84 8.26
C ARG A 369 -1.84 -15.53 7.21
N TYR A 370 -2.09 -15.26 5.93
CA TYR A 370 -1.28 -15.79 4.84
C TYR A 370 0.18 -15.32 4.94
N HIS A 371 0.40 -14.03 5.19
CA HIS A 371 1.72 -13.46 5.42
C HIS A 371 2.48 -14.18 6.54
N LEU A 372 1.85 -14.36 7.71
CA LEU A 372 2.48 -15.02 8.86
C LEU A 372 2.81 -16.50 8.60
N ILE A 373 1.99 -17.20 7.80
CA ILE A 373 2.25 -18.58 7.37
C ILE A 373 3.41 -18.60 6.38
N ALA A 374 3.40 -17.73 5.38
CA ALA A 374 4.44 -17.65 4.36
C ALA A 374 5.82 -17.32 4.95
N ARG A 375 5.91 -16.41 5.92
CA ARG A 375 7.17 -16.08 6.62
C ARG A 375 7.81 -17.26 7.36
N GLN A 376 7.02 -18.27 7.74
CA GLN A 376 7.52 -19.46 8.44
C GLN A 376 8.11 -20.50 7.48
N LYS A 377 7.93 -20.33 6.17
CA LYS A 377 8.50 -21.20 5.15
C LYS A 377 9.98 -20.86 4.96
N SER A 378 10.83 -21.89 4.97
CA SER A 378 12.25 -21.76 4.62
C SER A 378 12.51 -21.80 3.11
N THR A 379 11.49 -22.18 2.34
CA THR A 379 11.51 -22.25 0.88
C THR A 379 11.04 -20.94 0.25
N THR A 380 11.30 -20.78 -1.04
CA THR A 380 10.98 -19.58 -1.82
C THR A 380 9.81 -19.81 -2.76
N PHE A 381 9.31 -18.75 -3.40
CA PHE A 381 8.25 -18.85 -4.40
C PHE A 381 8.56 -19.88 -5.48
N SER A 382 9.80 -19.90 -6.00
CA SER A 382 10.23 -20.85 -7.03
C SER A 382 10.17 -22.32 -6.61
N ASP A 383 10.19 -22.61 -5.30
CA ASP A 383 10.04 -23.97 -4.77
C ASP A 383 8.56 -24.38 -4.63
N TRP A 384 7.67 -23.39 -4.55
CA TRP A 384 6.25 -23.56 -4.29
C TRP A 384 5.40 -23.71 -5.54
N VAL A 385 5.90 -23.25 -6.68
CA VAL A 385 5.17 -23.21 -7.94
C VAL A 385 5.94 -23.86 -9.08
N VAL A 386 5.22 -24.21 -10.13
CA VAL A 386 5.77 -24.64 -11.42
C VAL A 386 5.21 -23.76 -12.52
N LEU A 387 6.04 -23.40 -13.51
CA LEU A 387 5.54 -22.68 -14.67
C LEU A 387 4.52 -23.56 -15.41
N CYS A 388 3.33 -23.02 -15.67
CA CYS A 388 2.33 -23.67 -16.49
C CYS A 388 2.93 -23.86 -17.89
N ALA A 389 3.18 -25.12 -18.27
CA ALA A 389 3.99 -25.44 -19.44
C ALA A 389 3.54 -24.70 -20.71
N LEU A 390 4.37 -23.77 -21.17
CA LEU A 390 4.37 -23.30 -22.55
C LEU A 390 4.94 -24.45 -23.37
N LYS A 391 4.09 -25.32 -23.92
CA LYS A 391 4.55 -26.44 -24.74
C LYS A 391 5.14 -25.92 -26.05
N GLY A 392 6.45 -26.04 -26.24
CA GLY A 392 7.12 -25.80 -27.52
C GLY A 392 8.59 -25.34 -27.37
N GLU A 393 9.42 -25.65 -28.37
CA GLU A 393 10.78 -25.10 -28.54
C GLU A 393 10.76 -23.56 -28.68
N ASP A 394 9.58 -22.97 -28.91
CA ASP A 394 9.37 -21.52 -29.04
C ASP A 394 9.43 -20.74 -27.72
N ALA A 395 9.54 -21.40 -26.56
CA ALA A 395 9.68 -20.72 -25.27
C ALA A 395 11.01 -19.93 -25.14
N GLU A 396 12.03 -20.29 -25.92
CA GLU A 396 13.30 -19.54 -25.99
C GLU A 396 13.25 -18.33 -26.94
N VAL A 397 12.23 -18.22 -27.80
CA VAL A 397 12.09 -17.12 -28.78
C VAL A 397 11.21 -16.01 -28.19
N ALA A 398 11.57 -15.51 -27.01
CA ALA A 398 10.97 -14.30 -26.47
C ALA A 398 11.48 -13.08 -27.28
N PHE A 399 10.61 -12.50 -28.10
CA PHE A 399 10.90 -11.25 -28.81
C PHE A 399 11.20 -10.13 -27.80
N PRO A 400 12.24 -9.31 -28.00
CA PRO A 400 12.59 -8.23 -27.09
C PRO A 400 11.63 -7.04 -27.29
N ILE A 401 10.37 -7.15 -26.86
CA ILE A 401 9.44 -6.01 -26.79
C ILE A 401 9.86 -5.04 -25.67
N GLU A 402 10.71 -5.50 -24.74
CA GLU A 402 11.47 -4.67 -23.80
C GLU A 402 12.30 -3.58 -24.52
N ALA A 403 12.71 -3.82 -25.77
CA ALA A 403 13.48 -2.84 -26.55
C ALA A 403 12.66 -1.59 -26.93
N LEU A 404 11.33 -1.69 -27.00
CA LEU A 404 10.46 -0.57 -27.35
C LEU A 404 10.19 0.37 -26.16
N GLY A 405 10.62 0.03 -24.94
CA GLY A 405 10.31 0.83 -23.74
C GLY A 405 8.79 0.91 -23.47
N VAL A 406 8.00 0.08 -24.15
CA VAL A 406 6.56 0.06 -24.01
C VAL A 406 6.20 -0.95 -22.91
N ALA A 407 6.68 -2.18 -22.85
CA ALA A 407 6.19 -3.13 -21.84
C ALA A 407 6.46 -2.68 -20.38
N VAL A 408 5.39 -2.59 -19.56
CA VAL A 408 5.50 -2.42 -18.11
C VAL A 408 5.50 -3.83 -17.54
N GLY A 409 6.67 -4.46 -17.45
CA GLY A 409 6.77 -5.82 -16.94
C GLY A 409 6.17 -5.88 -15.53
N TYR A 410 5.03 -6.54 -15.37
CA TYR A 410 4.48 -6.96 -14.08
C TYR A 410 4.66 -8.47 -13.94
N SER A 411 4.84 -8.94 -12.72
CA SER A 411 5.05 -10.36 -12.45
C SER A 411 3.67 -11.06 -12.43
N ASP A 412 3.35 -11.81 -13.47
CA ASP A 412 2.02 -12.40 -13.63
C ASP A 412 1.94 -13.78 -12.96
N PHE A 413 1.31 -13.84 -11.79
CA PHE A 413 1.12 -15.09 -11.03
C PHE A 413 0.25 -16.12 -11.78
N ASN A 414 -0.51 -15.70 -12.81
CA ASN A 414 -1.35 -16.59 -13.62
C ASN A 414 -0.56 -17.54 -14.53
N LEU A 415 0.76 -17.35 -14.63
CA LEU A 415 1.65 -18.22 -15.37
C LEU A 415 2.10 -19.44 -14.57
N TYR A 416 1.75 -19.50 -13.29
CA TYR A 416 2.24 -20.51 -12.36
C TYR A 416 1.12 -21.41 -11.85
N ALA A 417 1.44 -22.68 -11.69
CA ALA A 417 0.62 -23.68 -11.02
C ALA A 417 1.25 -24.05 -9.68
N LEU A 418 0.47 -24.57 -8.74
CA LEU A 418 1.01 -25.07 -7.47
C LEU A 418 1.89 -26.29 -7.72
N ALA A 419 3.07 -26.31 -7.10
CA ALA A 419 3.95 -27.48 -7.16
C ALA A 419 3.31 -28.68 -6.43
N VAL A 420 3.56 -29.88 -6.96
CA VAL A 420 3.00 -31.15 -6.44
C VAL A 420 3.49 -31.46 -5.02
N ASN A 421 4.62 -30.87 -4.60
CA ASN A 421 5.18 -31.06 -3.26
C ASN A 421 4.35 -30.39 -2.14
N MET A 422 3.28 -29.67 -2.48
CA MET A 422 2.40 -28.97 -1.53
C MET A 422 3.13 -28.00 -0.58
N SER A 423 4.29 -27.50 -0.99
CA SER A 423 5.11 -26.63 -0.13
C SER A 423 4.58 -25.19 -0.05
N HIS A 424 3.73 -24.78 -1.00
CA HIS A 424 3.15 -23.44 -1.08
C HIS A 424 2.39 -23.08 0.21
N PRO A 425 2.58 -21.88 0.79
CA PRO A 425 1.92 -21.48 2.04
C PRO A 425 0.39 -21.43 1.96
N ILE A 426 -0.17 -21.40 0.75
CA ILE A 426 -1.62 -21.43 0.53
C ILE A 426 -2.28 -22.72 1.03
N PHE A 427 -1.56 -23.86 1.06
CA PHE A 427 -2.10 -25.12 1.55
C PHE A 427 -2.34 -25.05 3.07
N ASP A 428 -1.35 -24.58 3.82
CA ASP A 428 -1.49 -24.37 5.27
C ASP A 428 -2.55 -23.32 5.57
N TRP A 429 -2.59 -22.23 4.80
CA TRP A 429 -3.63 -21.21 4.92
C TRP A 429 -5.03 -21.77 4.67
N ALA A 430 -5.22 -22.57 3.62
CA ALA A 430 -6.51 -23.19 3.29
C ALA A 430 -7.00 -24.13 4.41
N ILE A 431 -6.10 -24.94 4.97
CA ILE A 431 -6.40 -25.80 6.14
C ILE A 431 -6.82 -24.93 7.32
N ALA A 432 -6.10 -23.85 7.56
CA ALA A 432 -6.33 -22.95 8.68
C ALA A 432 -7.69 -22.22 8.56
N VAL A 433 -8.12 -21.85 7.35
CA VAL A 433 -9.45 -21.28 7.06
C VAL A 433 -10.56 -22.32 7.27
N GLN A 434 -10.38 -23.54 6.80
CA GLN A 434 -11.35 -24.63 6.99
C GLN A 434 -11.59 -24.96 8.48
N GLN A 435 -10.54 -24.85 9.31
CA GLN A 435 -10.66 -25.08 10.75
C GLN A 435 -11.41 -23.98 11.50
N GLN A 436 -11.43 -22.74 11.00
CA GLN A 436 -12.14 -21.62 11.62
C GLN A 436 -13.65 -21.64 11.33
N HIS A 437 -14.03 -22.19 10.18
CA HIS A 437 -15.43 -22.38 9.80
C HIS A 437 -15.72 -23.87 9.66
N PRO A 438 -15.72 -24.64 10.76
CA PRO A 438 -16.16 -26.02 10.69
C PRO A 438 -17.57 -26.00 10.08
N PRO A 439 -17.88 -26.89 9.12
CA PRO A 439 -19.21 -26.94 8.53
C PRO A 439 -20.20 -27.03 9.69
N HIS A 440 -21.08 -26.04 9.81
CA HIS A 440 -22.11 -26.06 10.84
C HIS A 440 -22.95 -27.32 10.59
N ASN A 441 -22.71 -28.36 11.42
CA ASN A 441 -23.49 -29.60 11.46
C ASN A 441 -24.92 -29.24 11.87
N GLY A 442 -25.74 -28.79 10.92
CA GLY A 442 -27.08 -28.28 11.17
C GLY A 442 -27.57 -27.21 10.21
N ASP A 443 -26.74 -26.70 9.29
CA ASP A 443 -27.22 -25.78 8.27
C ASP A 443 -28.02 -26.55 7.19
N PRO A 444 -29.34 -26.32 7.03
CA PRO A 444 -30.15 -26.95 5.98
C PRO A 444 -29.73 -26.54 4.55
N PHE A 445 -28.76 -25.64 4.42
CA PHE A 445 -28.12 -25.27 3.15
C PHE A 445 -26.72 -25.86 2.96
N ALA A 446 -26.27 -26.76 3.84
CA ALA A 446 -25.13 -27.62 3.53
C ALA A 446 -25.40 -28.31 2.18
N ALA A 447 -24.44 -28.20 1.25
CA ALA A 447 -24.56 -28.67 -0.13
C ALA A 447 -25.30 -30.01 -0.20
N PRO A 448 -26.27 -30.19 -1.12
CA PRO A 448 -27.06 -31.41 -1.18
C PRO A 448 -26.09 -32.57 -1.27
N THR A 449 -26.12 -33.45 -0.27
CA THR A 449 -25.52 -34.77 -0.36
C THR A 449 -26.08 -35.35 -1.64
N VAL A 450 -25.22 -35.49 -2.65
CA VAL A 450 -25.58 -36.04 -3.95
C VAL A 450 -26.13 -37.43 -3.67
N SER A 451 -27.46 -37.54 -3.60
CA SER A 451 -28.13 -38.82 -3.58
C SER A 451 -27.70 -39.49 -4.88
N SER A 452 -27.12 -40.67 -4.74
CA SER A 452 -26.70 -41.57 -5.82
C SER A 452 -27.88 -41.86 -6.76
N GLY A 453 -28.18 -40.90 -7.63
CA GLY A 453 -29.06 -41.00 -8.77
C GLY A 453 -28.18 -41.22 -9.98
N THR A 454 -28.21 -42.44 -10.48
CA THR A 454 -27.52 -42.92 -11.68
C THR A 454 -27.64 -41.95 -12.86
N ASN A 455 -26.60 -41.16 -13.09
CA ASN A 455 -26.13 -40.80 -14.43
C ASN A 455 -24.63 -40.59 -14.34
N ALA A 456 -23.91 -41.58 -14.86
CA ALA A 456 -22.47 -41.57 -15.01
C ALA A 456 -22.10 -40.55 -16.10
N ASP A 457 -21.55 -39.41 -15.69
CA ASP A 457 -20.23 -38.93 -16.12
C ASP A 457 -19.93 -37.57 -15.48
N LEU A 458 -18.67 -37.43 -15.05
CA LEU A 458 -17.97 -36.23 -14.53
C LEU A 458 -17.99 -36.00 -13.00
N GLN A 459 -16.86 -36.47 -12.44
CA GLN A 459 -16.14 -36.12 -11.22
C GLN A 459 -16.60 -36.70 -9.86
N PRO A 460 -15.69 -37.39 -9.14
CA PRO A 460 -15.95 -37.83 -7.77
C PRO A 460 -15.94 -36.65 -6.80
N PRO A 461 -16.68 -36.72 -5.67
CA PRO A 461 -16.62 -35.71 -4.62
C PRO A 461 -15.20 -35.63 -4.05
N ILE A 462 -14.61 -34.44 -4.12
CA ILE A 462 -13.30 -34.13 -3.53
C ILE A 462 -13.45 -34.13 -2.00
N ILE A 463 -12.98 -35.20 -1.35
CA ILE A 463 -12.91 -35.27 0.12
C ILE A 463 -11.57 -34.65 0.55
N LEU A 464 -11.59 -33.37 0.94
CA LEU A 464 -10.43 -32.66 1.53
C LEU A 464 -9.91 -33.30 2.83
N ASN A 465 -10.70 -34.16 3.50
CA ASN A 465 -10.24 -34.97 4.64
C ASN A 465 -9.13 -35.99 4.26
N SER A 466 -8.83 -36.15 2.96
CA SER A 466 -7.73 -36.98 2.45
C SER A 466 -6.42 -36.23 2.25
N LEU A 467 -6.35 -34.92 2.54
CA LEU A 467 -5.07 -34.22 2.59
C LEU A 467 -4.19 -34.90 3.65
N PRO A 468 -2.96 -35.32 3.31
CA PRO A 468 -2.06 -35.91 4.28
C PRO A 468 -1.77 -34.87 5.38
N GLN A 469 -2.30 -35.13 6.58
CA GLN A 469 -1.92 -34.39 7.78
C GLN A 469 -0.39 -34.42 7.88
N PRO A 470 0.31 -33.28 7.97
CA PRO A 470 1.75 -33.28 8.14
C PRO A 470 2.07 -34.05 9.42
N LYS A 471 2.76 -35.19 9.28
CA LYS A 471 3.23 -35.98 10.43
C LYS A 471 4.20 -35.10 11.22
N LYS A 472 3.73 -34.50 12.32
CA LYS A 472 4.61 -33.88 13.30
C LYS A 472 5.53 -34.96 13.87
N LEU A 473 6.79 -34.99 13.41
CA LEU A 473 7.86 -35.67 14.16
C LEU A 473 8.14 -34.82 15.39
N VAL A 474 7.49 -35.17 16.51
CA VAL A 474 7.88 -34.67 17.83
C VAL A 474 8.83 -35.70 18.43
N PRO A 475 10.12 -35.39 18.67
CA PRO A 475 10.96 -36.25 19.50
C PRO A 475 10.49 -36.15 20.96
N PRO A 476 10.55 -37.24 21.75
CA PRO A 476 10.10 -37.22 23.12
C PRO A 476 11.05 -36.36 23.96
N LEU A 477 10.56 -35.22 24.45
CA LEU A 477 11.26 -34.48 25.51
C LEU A 477 10.88 -35.10 26.85
N HIS A 478 11.82 -35.80 27.46
CA HIS A 478 11.77 -36.14 28.87
C HIS A 478 12.24 -34.96 29.72
N GLY A 479 11.41 -34.60 30.69
CA GLY A 479 11.83 -34.02 31.96
C GLY A 479 12.13 -32.52 31.95
N LEU A 480 11.13 -31.70 32.26
CA LEU A 480 11.35 -30.50 33.07
C LEU A 480 10.17 -30.28 34.03
N THR A 481 10.58 -29.91 35.23
CA THR A 481 9.89 -29.83 36.52
C THR A 481 8.87 -28.69 36.57
N GLU A 482 7.78 -28.92 37.30
CA GLU A 482 6.79 -27.90 37.68
C GLU A 482 7.45 -26.64 38.26
N ILE A 483 7.13 -25.49 37.67
CA ILE A 483 7.20 -24.19 38.34
C ILE A 483 5.78 -23.65 38.37
N VAL A 484 5.20 -23.67 39.57
CA VAL A 484 3.94 -22.98 39.89
C VAL A 484 4.27 -21.48 39.96
N LEU A 485 3.67 -20.70 39.06
CA LEU A 485 3.62 -19.24 39.15
C LEU A 485 2.17 -18.82 39.33
N GLU A 486 1.82 -18.49 40.57
CA GLU A 486 0.64 -17.69 40.89
C GLU A 486 0.86 -16.26 40.38
N ALA A 487 -0.01 -15.79 39.50
CA ALA A 487 -0.15 -14.38 39.19
C ALA A 487 -1.62 -14.09 38.92
N GLY A 488 -2.33 -13.68 39.98
CA GLY A 488 -3.62 -13.01 39.86
C GLY A 488 -3.40 -11.56 39.45
N TYR A 489 -4.03 -11.16 38.34
CA TYR A 489 -4.27 -9.76 38.04
C TYR A 489 -5.75 -9.59 37.70
N ASP A 490 -6.44 -8.89 38.60
CA ASP A 490 -7.81 -8.45 38.48
C ASP A 490 -7.85 -7.19 37.61
N TYR A 491 -8.51 -7.28 36.45
CA TYR A 491 -8.72 -6.16 35.51
C TYR A 491 -10.16 -5.59 35.62
N SER A 492 -10.71 -5.55 36.83
CA SER A 492 -12.05 -5.02 37.10
C SER A 492 -12.00 -3.61 37.69
N SER A 493 -11.44 -2.62 37.00
CA SER A 493 -11.82 -1.19 37.21
C SER A 493 -11.06 -0.25 36.28
N MET A 494 -11.65 0.09 35.14
CA MET A 494 -11.48 1.42 34.55
C MET A 494 -12.56 1.65 33.49
N PHE A 495 -13.26 2.78 33.66
CA PHE A 495 -14.34 3.37 32.84
C PHE A 495 -15.79 2.95 33.14
N PRO A 496 -16.65 3.87 33.62
CA PRO A 496 -18.09 3.70 33.59
C PRO A 496 -18.60 3.99 32.17
N LEU A 497 -19.34 3.04 31.60
CA LEU A 497 -20.14 3.25 30.39
C LEU A 497 -21.44 3.99 30.76
N PRO A 498 -21.93 4.94 29.94
CA PRO A 498 -23.25 5.53 30.13
C PRO A 498 -24.33 4.54 29.71
N GLU A 499 -25.27 4.26 30.61
CA GLU A 499 -26.48 3.49 30.34
C GLU A 499 -27.38 4.25 29.36
N PHE A 500 -27.59 3.68 28.17
CA PHE A 500 -28.67 4.09 27.28
C PHE A 500 -29.89 3.19 27.53
N GLY A 501 -30.95 3.77 28.09
CA GLY A 501 -32.22 3.09 28.30
C GLY A 501 -32.93 2.74 26.98
N PRO A 502 -33.77 1.69 26.97
CA PRO A 502 -34.49 1.27 25.77
C PRO A 502 -35.65 2.23 25.47
N GLY A 503 -35.55 2.95 24.37
CA GLY A 503 -36.66 3.71 23.80
C GLY A 503 -37.59 2.80 23.01
N GLU A 504 -38.76 2.51 23.57
CA GLU A 504 -39.90 1.95 22.85
C GLU A 504 -40.33 2.91 21.72
N ALA A 505 -40.43 2.41 20.48
CA ALA A 505 -41.11 3.11 19.40
C ALA A 505 -42.14 2.19 18.74
N LYS A 506 -43.37 2.67 18.77
CA LYS A 506 -44.62 1.99 18.48
C LYS A 506 -44.79 1.67 16.99
N SER A 507 -45.37 0.49 16.77
CA SER A 507 -46.16 0.11 15.60
C SER A 507 -47.13 1.23 15.21
N THR A 508 -47.11 1.65 13.95
CA THR A 508 -48.23 2.38 13.35
C THR A 508 -48.61 1.80 12.00
N ASP A 509 -49.91 1.88 11.78
CA ASP A 509 -50.73 1.13 10.87
C ASP A 509 -50.53 1.41 9.38
N ILE A 510 -50.96 0.40 8.63
CA ILE A 510 -51.22 0.36 7.19
C ILE A 510 -52.22 1.47 6.80
N VAL A 511 -51.87 2.27 5.80
CA VAL A 511 -52.82 3.07 5.02
C VAL A 511 -52.54 2.88 3.54
N GLU A 512 -53.58 2.47 2.81
CA GLU A 512 -53.63 2.23 1.37
C GLU A 512 -53.97 3.50 0.56
N ILE A 513 -53.32 3.63 -0.62
CA ILE A 513 -53.79 4.20 -1.93
C ILE A 513 -53.90 5.76 -2.04
N PRO A 514 -53.72 6.47 -3.21
CA PRO A 514 -53.71 6.06 -4.63
C PRO A 514 -52.61 6.62 -5.59
N ASP A 515 -52.70 6.12 -6.82
CA ASP A 515 -52.05 6.48 -8.09
C ASP A 515 -51.97 7.97 -8.49
N SER A 516 -50.88 8.30 -9.21
CA SER A 516 -50.66 9.37 -10.22
C SER A 516 -49.72 10.53 -9.82
N PRO A 517 -48.80 10.97 -10.70
CA PRO A 517 -47.69 11.86 -10.33
C PRO A 517 -47.93 13.34 -10.67
N PRO A 518 -47.39 14.30 -9.90
CA PRO A 518 -47.16 15.65 -10.41
C PRO A 518 -45.69 15.86 -10.81
N LYS A 519 -45.53 16.41 -12.01
CA LYS A 519 -44.28 16.90 -12.58
C LYS A 519 -43.82 18.17 -11.84
N THR A 520 -42.65 18.13 -11.22
CA THR A 520 -41.86 19.33 -10.89
C THR A 520 -40.37 18.98 -10.84
N PRO A 521 -39.47 19.84 -11.36
CA PRO A 521 -38.03 19.58 -11.42
C PRO A 521 -37.35 19.85 -10.07
N PRO A 522 -36.29 19.10 -9.69
CA PRO A 522 -35.64 19.31 -8.40
C PRO A 522 -34.75 20.55 -8.42
N ARG A 523 -34.91 21.33 -7.34
CA ARG A 523 -34.13 22.50 -6.97
C ARG A 523 -32.75 22.02 -6.48
N ARG A 524 -31.69 22.52 -7.12
CA ARG A 524 -30.28 22.22 -6.83
C ARG A 524 -29.92 22.71 -5.42
N ILE A 525 -29.82 21.80 -4.46
CA ILE A 525 -29.20 22.07 -3.15
C ILE A 525 -27.70 21.86 -3.33
N LYS A 526 -26.92 22.93 -3.20
CA LYS A 526 -25.47 22.85 -3.03
C LYS A 526 -25.21 22.54 -1.56
N SER A 527 -24.76 21.34 -1.24
CA SER A 527 -24.09 21.06 0.03
C SER A 527 -22.60 21.23 -0.19
N GLU A 528 -22.05 22.32 0.32
CA GLU A 528 -20.61 22.45 0.57
C GLU A 528 -20.29 21.58 1.79
N SER A 529 -19.63 20.45 1.57
CA SER A 529 -18.92 19.73 2.62
C SER A 529 -17.43 19.79 2.26
N GLU A 530 -16.70 20.68 2.93
CA GLU A 530 -15.24 20.62 3.00
C GLU A 530 -14.87 19.39 3.82
N LEU A 531 -14.63 18.27 3.13
CA LEU A 531 -13.96 17.10 3.69
C LEU A 531 -12.48 17.21 3.36
N ILE A 532 -11.68 17.24 4.42
CA ILE A 532 -10.22 17.23 4.39
C ILE A 532 -9.79 15.84 3.88
N ASP A 533 -9.36 15.76 2.62
CA ASP A 533 -8.80 14.56 1.99
C ASP A 533 -7.30 14.47 2.33
N LEU A 534 -6.96 13.75 3.40
CA LEU A 534 -5.59 13.56 3.90
C LEU A 534 -4.90 12.29 3.37
N CYS A 535 -5.55 11.49 2.52
CA CYS A 535 -5.00 10.20 2.09
C CYS A 535 -5.16 9.96 0.59
N SER A 536 -4.41 10.71 -0.23
CA SER A 536 -4.06 10.26 -1.59
C SER A 536 -2.79 9.39 -1.52
N PRO A 537 -2.79 8.14 -2.00
CA PRO A 537 -1.73 7.15 -1.74
C PRO A 537 -0.44 7.34 -2.57
N ASP A 538 -0.26 8.44 -3.30
CA ASP A 538 0.95 8.64 -4.12
C ASP A 538 2.10 9.25 -3.31
N VAL A 539 2.66 8.48 -2.38
CA VAL A 539 3.98 8.75 -1.79
C VAL A 539 5.00 7.85 -2.51
N ILE A 540 5.81 8.45 -3.37
CA ILE A 540 7.01 7.77 -3.91
C ILE A 540 8.05 7.77 -2.79
N ASP A 541 8.29 6.59 -2.21
CA ASP A 541 9.33 6.36 -1.20
C ASP A 541 10.71 6.34 -1.89
N LEU A 542 11.51 7.39 -1.66
CA LEU A 542 12.88 7.53 -2.19
C LEU A 542 13.96 7.14 -1.16
N CYS A 543 13.63 6.40 -0.10
CA CYS A 543 14.58 6.12 0.98
C CYS A 543 14.67 4.63 1.31
N THR A 544 15.33 3.83 0.45
CA THR A 544 15.83 2.50 0.83
C THR A 544 17.37 2.46 0.75
N PRO A 545 18.11 2.28 1.86
CA PRO A 545 19.55 2.04 1.80
C PRO A 545 19.84 0.57 1.39
N PRO A 546 20.94 0.30 0.64
CA PRO A 546 21.29 -1.04 0.19
C PRO A 546 21.82 -1.91 1.35
N ARG A 547 21.38 -3.18 1.40
CA ARG A 547 21.97 -4.21 2.29
C ARG A 547 23.19 -4.85 1.62
N HIS A 548 24.35 -4.76 2.25
CA HIS A 548 25.52 -5.55 1.89
C HIS A 548 25.26 -7.04 2.15
N ILE A 549 25.30 -7.86 1.09
CA ILE A 549 25.43 -9.31 1.21
C ILE A 549 26.91 -9.63 1.38
N ALA A 550 27.33 -9.90 2.62
CA ALA A 550 28.66 -10.44 2.88
C ALA A 550 28.75 -11.85 2.29
N ARG A 551 29.55 -12.01 1.22
CA ARG A 551 29.95 -13.33 0.71
C ARG A 551 31.04 -13.92 1.61
N THR A 552 30.71 -14.96 2.36
CA THR A 552 31.68 -15.83 3.02
C THR A 552 32.40 -16.70 1.97
N PRO A 553 33.74 -16.72 1.91
CA PRO A 553 34.48 -17.70 1.12
C PRO A 553 34.63 -19.03 1.88
N PRO A 554 34.83 -20.17 1.19
CA PRO A 554 34.91 -21.49 1.81
C PRO A 554 36.25 -21.69 2.55
N PRO A 555 36.32 -22.65 3.50
CA PRO A 555 37.48 -22.79 4.38
C PRO A 555 38.67 -23.44 3.65
N ARG A 556 39.85 -22.84 3.79
CA ARG A 556 41.13 -23.50 3.49
C ARG A 556 41.81 -23.90 4.81
N LEU A 557 42.28 -25.14 4.85
CA LEU A 557 43.07 -25.76 5.92
C LEU A 557 44.54 -25.30 5.89
N ALA A 558 45.14 -25.32 7.10
CA ALA A 558 46.57 -25.25 7.45
C ALA A 558 47.20 -23.83 7.41
N THR A 559 48.05 -23.36 8.33
CA THR A 559 48.91 -23.99 9.36
C THR A 559 49.34 -22.93 10.39
N GLN A 560 49.68 -23.43 11.59
CA GLN A 560 50.31 -22.84 12.79
C GLN A 560 51.56 -21.94 12.57
N LYS A 561 51.65 -20.81 13.30
CA LYS A 561 52.81 -20.40 14.16
C LYS A 561 52.67 -18.97 14.77
N ASP A 562 52.62 -18.94 16.10
CA ASP A 562 53.50 -18.22 17.05
C ASP A 562 53.53 -16.68 17.25
N ILE A 563 53.26 -16.29 18.52
CA ILE A 563 53.86 -15.20 19.38
C ILE A 563 53.31 -13.77 19.08
N VAL A 564 52.90 -12.86 20.00
CA VAL A 564 53.33 -12.45 21.36
C VAL A 564 52.14 -11.88 22.16
N ASP A 565 52.21 -12.04 23.49
CA ASP A 565 51.58 -11.29 24.58
C ASP A 565 51.34 -9.78 24.35
N LEU A 566 50.28 -9.25 24.96
CA LEU A 566 50.35 -8.13 25.92
C LEU A 566 48.96 -7.89 26.51
N GLY A 567 48.77 -8.33 27.75
CA GLY A 567 47.56 -8.08 28.53
C GLY A 567 47.49 -6.66 29.07
N LEU A 568 46.26 -6.13 29.19
CA LEU A 568 45.91 -5.12 30.18
C LEU A 568 44.46 -5.36 30.66
N SER A 569 44.32 -5.39 31.98
CA SER A 569 43.07 -5.60 32.73
C SER A 569 42.09 -4.43 32.66
N PRO A 570 40.79 -4.64 32.97
CA PRO A 570 39.76 -3.61 32.85
C PRO A 570 39.60 -2.77 34.13
N LEU A 571 39.54 -1.45 33.97
CA LEU A 571 39.10 -0.52 35.01
C LEU A 571 37.57 -0.33 34.92
N ARG A 572 36.88 -0.74 35.99
CA ARG A 572 35.47 -0.40 36.27
C ARG A 572 35.40 1.04 36.80
N PRO A 573 34.37 1.83 36.43
CA PRO A 573 33.89 2.91 37.28
C PRO A 573 32.55 2.55 37.92
N GLY A 574 32.49 2.75 39.24
CA GLY A 574 31.33 2.50 40.08
C GLY A 574 30.19 3.51 39.86
N VAL A 575 28.98 2.96 39.85
CA VAL A 575 27.71 3.68 39.83
C VAL A 575 27.42 4.24 41.24
N LYS A 576 27.27 5.55 41.36
CA LYS A 576 26.66 6.20 42.54
C LYS A 576 25.20 6.54 42.22
N ARG A 577 24.27 5.85 42.89
CA ARG A 577 22.84 6.18 42.95
C ARG A 577 22.65 7.49 43.72
N SER A 578 22.05 8.50 43.08
CA SER A 578 21.43 9.63 43.76
C SER A 578 19.91 9.42 43.83
N LYS A 579 19.35 9.69 45.01
CA LYS A 579 17.92 9.63 45.32
C LYS A 579 17.23 10.86 44.73
N SER A 580 16.21 10.70 43.90
CA SER A 580 15.31 11.79 43.50
C SER A 580 14.09 11.82 44.42
N ALA A 581 13.75 13.04 44.84
CA ALA A 581 12.59 13.36 45.65
C ALA A 581 11.33 13.40 44.77
N SER A 582 10.24 12.85 45.29
CA SER A 582 8.89 12.91 44.71
C SER A 582 8.31 14.31 44.89
N ALA A 583 7.98 14.98 43.79
CA ALA A 583 7.16 16.18 43.79
C ALA A 583 5.76 15.83 43.25
N LYS A 584 4.76 16.08 44.10
CA LYS A 584 3.33 15.95 43.84
C LYS A 584 2.92 17.02 42.81
N ILE A 585 2.33 16.61 41.70
CA ILE A 585 1.69 17.50 40.72
C ILE A 585 0.17 17.38 40.95
N GLU A 586 -0.47 18.50 41.28
CA GLU A 586 -1.93 18.63 41.28
C GLU A 586 -2.43 18.97 39.86
N PRO A 587 -3.61 18.48 39.45
CA PRO A 587 -4.15 18.73 38.11
C PRO A 587 -4.70 20.15 38.00
N ILE A 588 -4.28 20.85 36.94
CA ILE A 588 -4.84 22.14 36.51
C ILE A 588 -6.08 21.86 35.65
N ASP A 589 -7.23 22.38 36.09
CA ASP A 589 -8.49 22.38 35.36
C ASP A 589 -8.49 23.54 34.34
N LEU A 590 -8.59 23.21 33.05
CA LEU A 590 -8.66 24.17 31.94
C LEU A 590 -10.03 24.11 31.27
N SER A 591 -11.03 24.74 31.90
CA SER A 591 -12.25 25.15 31.20
C SER A 591 -12.08 26.57 30.63
N ILE A 592 -11.63 26.67 29.38
CA ILE A 592 -11.60 27.96 28.66
C ILE A 592 -12.91 28.10 27.88
N ALA A 593 -13.82 28.91 28.44
CA ALA A 593 -14.97 29.43 27.73
C ALA A 593 -14.52 30.45 26.66
N SER A 594 -15.01 30.30 25.43
CA SER A 594 -14.77 31.25 24.34
C SER A 594 -15.48 32.59 24.60
N PRO A 595 -14.84 33.75 24.36
CA PRO A 595 -15.52 35.04 24.48
C PRO A 595 -16.43 35.32 23.27
N PRO A 596 -17.51 36.11 23.45
CA PRO A 596 -18.46 36.38 22.38
C PRO A 596 -17.88 37.36 21.35
N ARG A 597 -18.07 37.05 20.06
CA ARG A 597 -17.69 37.91 18.93
C ARG A 597 -18.58 39.15 18.88
N HIS A 598 -18.07 40.32 19.26
CA HIS A 598 -18.68 41.60 18.94
C HIS A 598 -18.33 42.01 17.50
N LYS A 599 -19.37 42.19 16.66
CA LYS A 599 -19.25 42.81 15.33
C LYS A 599 -19.11 44.32 15.50
N VAL A 600 -17.93 44.86 15.24
CA VAL A 600 -17.70 46.31 15.09
C VAL A 600 -17.99 46.69 13.64
N LYS A 601 -18.93 47.63 13.42
CA LYS A 601 -19.17 48.28 12.12
C LYS A 601 -18.12 49.39 11.92
N PRO A 602 -17.51 49.55 10.73
CA PRO A 602 -16.62 50.68 10.47
C PRO A 602 -17.40 51.99 10.30
N ASP A 603 -16.82 53.07 10.84
CA ASP A 603 -17.27 54.46 10.80
C ASP A 603 -16.91 55.10 9.44
N PRO A 604 -17.81 55.85 8.74
CA PRO A 604 -17.61 56.21 7.34
C PRO A 604 -16.92 57.58 7.14
N THR A 605 -15.85 57.89 7.87
CA THR A 605 -15.23 59.24 7.82
C THR A 605 -13.74 59.32 7.49
N ASP A 606 -13.09 58.25 7.01
CA ASP A 606 -11.69 58.35 6.56
C ASP A 606 -11.54 58.68 5.06
N PRO A 607 -10.75 59.71 4.70
CA PRO A 607 -10.50 60.10 3.31
C PRO A 607 -9.50 59.16 2.61
N ALA A 608 -9.82 58.82 1.36
CA ALA A 608 -9.08 57.86 0.53
C ALA A 608 -7.60 58.26 0.30
N PRO A 609 -6.65 57.29 0.36
CA PRO A 609 -5.26 57.57 0.06
C PRO A 609 -5.01 57.68 -1.46
N SER A 610 -4.21 58.70 -1.79
CA SER A 610 -3.69 59.06 -3.11
C SER A 610 -3.06 57.87 -3.87
N ARG A 611 -3.50 57.67 -5.12
CA ARG A 611 -2.92 56.71 -6.08
C ARG A 611 -1.53 57.16 -6.52
N ASN A 612 -0.51 56.36 -6.25
CA ASN A 612 0.79 56.49 -6.90
C ASN A 612 0.73 55.99 -8.36
N PRO A 613 1.54 56.53 -9.29
CA PRO A 613 1.59 56.06 -10.67
C PRO A 613 2.22 54.66 -10.78
N PRO A 614 1.88 53.88 -11.82
CA PRO A 614 2.44 52.55 -12.00
C PRO A 614 3.90 52.62 -12.43
N LEU A 615 4.75 51.82 -11.77
CA LEU A 615 6.15 51.61 -12.15
C LEU A 615 6.25 50.92 -13.53
N PRO A 616 7.26 51.25 -14.33
CA PRO A 616 7.46 50.65 -15.65
C PRO A 616 7.79 49.16 -15.52
N ARG A 617 7.19 48.35 -16.40
CA ARG A 617 7.45 46.91 -16.46
C ARG A 617 8.90 46.65 -16.87
N PRO A 618 9.61 45.70 -16.21
CA PRO A 618 10.92 45.27 -16.66
C PRO A 618 10.81 44.56 -18.02
N PRO A 619 11.84 44.64 -18.88
CA PRO A 619 11.84 43.96 -20.17
C PRO A 619 11.79 42.43 -20.00
N PRO A 620 11.25 41.70 -21.00
CA PRO A 620 11.22 40.24 -20.97
C PRO A 620 12.65 39.71 -20.89
N ARG A 621 12.91 38.79 -19.96
CA ARG A 621 14.17 38.07 -19.90
C ARG A 621 14.21 37.07 -21.05
N ASP A 622 15.29 37.09 -21.80
CA ASP A 622 15.62 36.09 -22.82
C ASP A 622 16.10 34.82 -22.08
N ILE A 623 15.26 33.78 -22.05
CA ILE A 623 15.56 32.50 -21.39
C ILE A 623 16.10 31.57 -22.48
N ARG A 624 17.32 31.06 -22.29
CA ARG A 624 17.90 30.01 -23.14
C ARG A 624 18.02 28.74 -22.31
N ALA A 625 17.64 27.60 -22.91
CA ALA A 625 17.82 26.28 -22.32
C ALA A 625 19.30 26.02 -21.98
N SER A 626 19.55 25.50 -20.77
CA SER A 626 20.89 25.18 -20.30
C SER A 626 21.39 23.88 -20.95
N SER A 627 22.63 23.90 -21.45
CA SER A 627 23.28 22.73 -22.06
C SER A 627 24.09 21.90 -21.03
N GLY A 628 23.62 21.81 -19.79
CA GLY A 628 24.29 21.14 -18.67
C GLY A 628 23.67 19.80 -18.25
N PRO A 629 24.29 19.06 -17.30
CA PRO A 629 23.65 17.91 -16.65
C PRO A 629 22.34 18.36 -15.98
N LEU A 630 21.32 17.47 -15.97
CA LEU A 630 20.05 17.74 -15.28
C LEU A 630 20.31 18.17 -13.85
N ARG A 631 19.74 19.31 -13.47
CA ARG A 631 19.74 19.79 -12.08
C ARG A 631 18.32 19.73 -11.55
N LEU A 632 18.22 19.46 -10.25
CA LEU A 632 16.98 19.67 -9.53
C LEU A 632 16.57 21.15 -9.74
N ASN A 633 15.31 21.39 -10.13
CA ASN A 633 14.73 22.72 -10.43
C ASN A 633 15.11 23.37 -11.78
N ASP A 634 15.64 22.62 -12.74
CA ASP A 634 15.72 23.12 -14.11
C ASP A 634 14.32 23.43 -14.66
N ILE A 635 14.17 24.61 -15.28
CA ILE A 635 12.93 25.07 -15.93
C ILE A 635 13.07 24.82 -17.42
N TYR A 636 12.06 24.17 -18.00
CA TYR A 636 11.96 23.86 -19.42
C TYR A 636 10.75 24.57 -20.02
N ASP A 637 10.80 24.87 -21.31
CA ASP A 637 9.72 25.57 -22.01
C ASP A 637 8.50 24.66 -22.27
N SER A 638 8.68 23.34 -22.14
CA SER A 638 7.60 22.34 -22.26
C SER A 638 7.89 21.05 -21.50
N TYR A 639 6.84 20.24 -21.26
CA TYR A 639 6.98 18.89 -20.71
C TYR A 639 7.79 17.97 -21.61
N GLU A 640 7.63 18.10 -22.92
CA GLU A 640 8.35 17.32 -23.91
C GLU A 640 9.86 17.64 -23.89
N GLU A 641 10.22 18.91 -23.67
CA GLU A 641 11.61 19.32 -23.53
C GLU A 641 12.22 18.82 -22.22
N ALA A 642 11.52 18.98 -21.09
CA ALA A 642 11.94 18.44 -19.79
C ALA A 642 12.17 16.93 -19.86
N GLU A 643 11.24 16.21 -20.49
CA GLU A 643 11.33 14.77 -20.68
C GLU A 643 12.50 14.38 -21.58
N GLN A 644 12.72 15.06 -22.71
CA GLN A 644 13.87 14.81 -23.57
C GLN A 644 15.19 15.13 -22.88
N ALA A 645 15.23 16.09 -21.95
CA ALA A 645 16.39 16.35 -21.12
C ALA A 645 16.67 15.17 -20.17
N VAL A 646 15.64 14.68 -19.47
CA VAL A 646 15.67 13.46 -18.64
C VAL A 646 16.18 12.27 -19.42
N PHE A 647 15.59 12.02 -20.59
CA PHE A 647 15.98 10.88 -21.44
C PHE A 647 17.42 11.00 -21.92
N ARG A 648 17.84 12.17 -22.45
CA ARG A 648 19.22 12.36 -22.94
C ARG A 648 20.26 12.18 -21.86
N HIS A 649 20.04 12.75 -20.67
CA HIS A 649 20.97 12.62 -19.56
C HIS A 649 21.12 11.16 -19.14
N HIS A 650 20.00 10.46 -18.94
CA HIS A 650 20.02 9.09 -18.46
C HIS A 650 20.40 8.06 -19.52
N GLU A 651 20.11 8.31 -20.80
CA GLU A 651 20.61 7.50 -21.94
C GLU A 651 22.14 7.55 -22.02
N SER A 652 22.75 8.71 -21.73
CA SER A 652 24.21 8.82 -21.65
C SER A 652 24.83 7.98 -20.52
N LEU A 653 24.03 7.61 -19.51
CA LEU A 653 24.40 6.74 -18.40
C LEU A 653 23.96 5.28 -18.61
N GLY A 654 23.41 4.95 -19.79
CA GLY A 654 22.95 3.60 -20.14
C GLY A 654 21.57 3.21 -19.64
N TYR A 655 20.81 4.15 -19.05
CA TYR A 655 19.42 3.92 -18.62
C TYR A 655 18.42 4.24 -19.74
N LYS A 656 17.29 3.54 -19.73
CA LYS A 656 16.14 3.91 -20.55
C LYS A 656 14.95 4.22 -19.65
N TYR A 657 14.44 5.43 -19.74
CA TYR A 657 13.25 5.86 -19.02
C TYR A 657 12.01 5.71 -19.90
N ILE A 658 10.91 5.31 -19.29
CA ILE A 658 9.62 5.10 -19.93
C ILE A 658 8.56 5.97 -19.26
N ARG A 659 7.57 6.44 -20.02
CA ARG A 659 6.43 7.18 -19.50
C ARG A 659 5.56 6.26 -18.65
N SER A 660 5.35 6.60 -17.38
CA SER A 660 4.55 5.80 -16.44
C SER A 660 3.13 6.34 -16.28
N GLN A 661 2.97 7.60 -15.89
CA GLN A 661 1.65 8.19 -15.62
C GLN A 661 1.60 9.65 -16.08
N LEU A 662 0.43 10.06 -16.58
CA LEU A 662 0.12 11.44 -16.94
C LEU A 662 -1.11 11.87 -16.13
N ARG A 663 -0.95 12.85 -15.23
CA ARG A 663 -2.08 13.53 -14.61
C ARG A 663 -2.38 14.79 -15.39
N LEU A 664 -3.60 14.86 -15.91
CA LEU A 664 -4.13 16.06 -16.54
C LEU A 664 -4.82 16.92 -15.46
N ASP A 665 -4.74 18.23 -15.63
CA ASP A 665 -5.56 19.19 -14.90
C ASP A 665 -7.02 19.05 -15.36
N GLU A 666 -7.93 18.89 -14.40
CA GLU A 666 -9.34 18.57 -14.67
C GLU A 666 -10.08 19.68 -15.44
N ASN A 667 -9.63 20.93 -15.31
CA ASN A 667 -10.31 22.08 -15.89
C ASN A 667 -9.78 22.44 -17.28
N SER A 668 -8.48 22.26 -17.50
CA SER A 668 -7.81 22.66 -18.74
C SER A 668 -7.48 21.49 -19.67
N GLY A 669 -7.51 20.24 -19.17
CA GLY A 669 -7.05 19.07 -19.89
C GLY A 669 -5.55 19.05 -20.16
N GLN A 670 -4.79 20.03 -19.64
CA GLN A 670 -3.34 20.11 -19.82
C GLN A 670 -2.62 19.19 -18.83
N ALA A 671 -1.47 18.66 -19.22
CA ALA A 671 -0.65 17.85 -18.33
C ALA A 671 -0.18 18.69 -17.13
N ARG A 672 -0.49 18.23 -15.91
CA ARG A 672 -0.04 18.85 -14.65
C ARG A 672 1.13 18.09 -14.02
N ARG A 673 1.19 16.78 -14.23
CA ARG A 673 2.28 15.92 -13.73
C ARG A 673 2.52 14.78 -14.71
N ARG A 674 3.79 14.52 -15.03
CA ARG A 674 4.23 13.37 -15.83
C ARG A 674 5.25 12.59 -15.01
N THR A 675 4.98 11.32 -14.74
CA THR A 675 5.87 10.42 -14.01
C THR A 675 6.63 9.56 -15.02
N LEU A 676 7.96 9.54 -14.92
CA LEU A 676 8.86 8.70 -15.72
C LEU A 676 9.38 7.57 -14.83
N ARG A 677 9.59 6.38 -15.40
CA ARG A 677 10.13 5.21 -14.68
C ARG A 677 11.31 4.64 -15.45
N CYS A 678 12.41 4.30 -14.76
CA CYS A 678 13.52 3.58 -15.38
C CYS A 678 13.14 2.12 -15.69
N ASN A 679 13.49 1.60 -16.86
CA ASN A 679 13.25 0.22 -17.24
C ASN A 679 14.06 -0.81 -16.42
N ARG A 680 15.13 -0.37 -15.73
CA ARG A 680 15.95 -1.20 -14.82
C ARG A 680 15.54 -1.09 -13.34
N TYR A 681 14.42 -0.47 -13.00
CA TYR A 681 14.00 -0.28 -11.60
C TYR A 681 13.84 -1.57 -10.78
N LYS A 682 13.71 -2.73 -11.44
CA LYS A 682 13.63 -4.04 -10.76
C LYS A 682 15.00 -4.67 -10.45
N ASP A 683 16.04 -4.24 -11.15
CA ASP A 683 17.40 -4.73 -10.99
C ASP A 683 18.24 -3.60 -10.39
N ALA A 684 18.32 -3.56 -9.06
CA ALA A 684 19.13 -2.57 -8.34
C ALA A 684 20.63 -2.83 -8.59
N GLU A 685 21.13 -2.48 -9.78
CA GLU A 685 22.56 -2.35 -10.05
C GLU A 685 23.10 -1.06 -9.40
N GLU A 686 24.36 -1.12 -9.00
CA GLU A 686 25.13 -0.10 -8.25
C GLU A 686 25.12 1.30 -8.90
N THR A 687 24.81 1.36 -10.20
CA THR A 687 24.83 2.59 -10.98
C THR A 687 23.61 3.49 -10.74
N HIS A 688 22.50 2.99 -10.17
CA HIS A 688 21.30 3.80 -9.86
C HIS A 688 21.50 4.85 -8.73
N GLN A 689 22.72 4.98 -8.21
CA GLN A 689 23.09 6.04 -7.28
C GLN A 689 23.23 7.35 -8.06
N ILE A 690 22.27 8.25 -7.90
CA ILE A 690 22.48 9.66 -8.25
C ILE A 690 23.56 10.17 -7.29
N THR A 691 24.76 10.46 -7.81
CA THR A 691 25.82 11.19 -7.11
C THR A 691 25.54 12.67 -7.03
#